data_AF-A0A2D6GVJ5-F1
#
_entry.id   AF-A0A2D6GVJ5-F1
#
_cell.length_a   1.000
_cell.length_b   1.000
_cell.length_c   1.000
_cell.angle_alpha   90.00
_cell.angle_beta   90.00
_cell.angle_gamma   90.00
#
_symmetry.space_group_name_H-M   'P 1'
#
loop_
_entity.id
_entity.type
_entity.pdbx_description
1 polymer ?
#
loop_
_entity_poly.entity_id
_entity_poly.type
_entity_poly.pdbx_seq_one_letter_code
_entity_poly.pdbx_strand_id
1 'polypeptide(L)'
;MESELKQRLGHAIRSRDLAEISAVRARLEDLEPDSLHTFRALAWEAQLQGRWEGAMNAWLAAHTRKPANPAPLLGLLRAAMKAGAPERFFDIYNALSVSLRFTLLRELTTNRIIFIENEVVRDFFNYANEAPHDCPLLALWVADHFGIAAAEENSGVYDVYLSRLGEALAPDMLVALAQIMIRFREWHAAERLMRKWLASGAAQQDDRNLAAEFAIGMSGLVPEYLETRVTFSSELEDVSKKRVRIIDTGAIHYQNSHHYNSLQHMLGYLKDAGFALDEVGVLTSLESRPVEGLGVAQSNALTFRTYAGVPHGNSLGRFPNRKNKWLRQDLDRLDVENVDLIIFKTVTPNMLKAVYNWLAEQDGKRSFSVIIDFLPVAYAPRELNREANARMAELVLQPFDKLAELRTINVLMHSEFSAVSEQLSERDPRGQVFKKAVYPVASTARAHRRPRGVEDGPRKIRVGMMGATREDKGYGVLPDLISLADDSNFPVEWRLQFDKVQARGFREKPFMQADIDRLEQDPNVTIRSGFATQDEYYRAFAGLDVVLLPYSDRYRSSSSGIIIEAIELNVLPVVPRGSTMEEIALAAGAPYLSIDEVTPEAIFAALKQYFIDAEDLLAMWDTSDLSAFYVEAPMTDFLKREGLIASD
;
A
#
# COMPACT_ATOMS: atom_id res chain seq x y z
N MET A 1 -61.15 -20.84 -13.20
CA MET A 1 -60.48 -19.81 -14.03
C MET A 1 -59.07 -19.51 -13.55
N GLU A 2 -58.87 -19.03 -12.32
CA GLU A 2 -57.52 -18.71 -11.80
C GLU A 2 -56.57 -19.93 -11.79
N SER A 3 -57.00 -21.07 -11.23
CA SER A 3 -56.21 -22.32 -11.23
C SER A 3 -55.83 -22.80 -12.65
N GLU A 4 -56.74 -22.61 -13.61
CA GLU A 4 -56.52 -22.97 -15.02
C GLU A 4 -55.48 -22.06 -15.69
N LEU A 5 -55.56 -20.74 -15.47
CA LEU A 5 -54.56 -19.79 -15.98
C LEU A 5 -53.17 -20.07 -15.39
N LYS A 6 -53.08 -20.45 -14.10
CA LYS A 6 -51.82 -20.85 -13.46
C LYS A 6 -51.23 -22.12 -14.09
N GLN A 7 -52.07 -23.11 -14.38
CA GLN A 7 -51.63 -24.35 -15.03
C GLN A 7 -51.17 -24.10 -16.47
N ARG A 8 -51.90 -23.29 -17.23
CA ARG A 8 -51.54 -22.85 -18.58
C ARG A 8 -50.23 -22.07 -18.60
N LEU A 9 -50.04 -21.13 -17.68
CA LEU A 9 -48.78 -20.39 -17.55
C LEU A 9 -47.60 -21.34 -17.27
N GLY A 10 -47.79 -22.31 -16.38
CA GLY A 10 -46.77 -23.31 -16.08
C GLY A 10 -46.41 -24.18 -17.28
N HIS A 11 -47.38 -24.55 -18.12
CA HIS A 11 -47.12 -25.26 -19.37
C HIS A 11 -46.39 -24.36 -20.38
N ALA A 12 -46.89 -23.15 -20.61
CA ALA A 12 -46.35 -22.20 -21.58
C ALA A 12 -44.89 -21.82 -21.27
N ILE A 13 -44.55 -21.64 -20.00
CA ILE A 13 -43.17 -21.41 -19.54
C ILE A 13 -42.29 -22.63 -19.86
N ARG A 14 -42.75 -23.85 -19.59
CA ARG A 14 -41.98 -25.07 -19.88
C ARG A 14 -41.74 -25.29 -21.37
N SER A 15 -42.73 -24.97 -22.22
CA SER A 15 -42.61 -25.07 -23.67
C SER A 15 -41.97 -23.83 -24.31
N ARG A 16 -41.69 -22.78 -23.53
CA ARG A 16 -41.21 -21.46 -23.99
C ARG A 16 -42.11 -20.83 -25.08
N ASP A 17 -43.41 -21.05 -24.98
CA ASP A 17 -44.38 -20.50 -25.94
C ASP A 17 -44.71 -19.05 -25.59
N LEU A 18 -44.03 -18.12 -26.28
CA LEU A 18 -44.16 -16.68 -26.02
C LEU A 18 -45.61 -16.19 -26.21
N ALA A 19 -46.31 -16.65 -27.26
CA ALA A 19 -47.65 -16.18 -27.57
C ALA A 19 -48.65 -16.58 -26.47
N GLU A 20 -48.53 -17.82 -25.97
CA GLU A 20 -49.35 -18.30 -24.87
C GLU A 20 -48.98 -17.61 -23.54
N ILE A 21 -47.70 -17.33 -23.27
CA ILE A 21 -47.28 -16.55 -22.08
C ILE A 21 -47.89 -15.14 -22.13
N SER A 22 -47.81 -14.44 -23.26
CA SER A 22 -48.40 -13.10 -23.43
C SER A 22 -49.92 -13.12 -23.27
N ALA A 23 -50.61 -14.12 -23.82
CA ALA A 23 -52.06 -14.25 -23.71
C ALA A 23 -52.51 -14.55 -22.27
N VAL A 24 -51.78 -15.41 -21.55
CA VAL A 24 -52.05 -15.70 -20.14
C VAL A 24 -51.70 -14.50 -19.26
N ARG A 25 -50.62 -13.75 -19.56
CA ARG A 25 -50.30 -12.48 -18.86
C ARG A 25 -51.45 -11.50 -18.97
N ALA A 26 -51.92 -11.17 -20.17
CA ALA A 26 -52.97 -10.17 -20.35
C ALA A 26 -54.23 -10.50 -19.53
N ARG A 27 -54.62 -11.79 -19.49
CA ARG A 27 -55.75 -12.24 -18.66
C ARG A 27 -55.47 -12.17 -17.16
N LEU A 28 -54.24 -12.44 -16.74
CA LEU A 28 -53.83 -12.32 -15.34
C LEU A 28 -53.72 -10.85 -14.91
N GLU A 29 -53.34 -9.93 -15.81
CA GLU A 29 -53.31 -8.49 -15.56
C GLU A 29 -54.70 -7.92 -15.29
N ASP A 30 -55.71 -8.38 -16.03
CA ASP A 30 -57.09 -7.94 -15.83
C ASP A 30 -57.69 -8.47 -14.50
N LEU A 31 -57.31 -9.67 -14.08
CA LEU A 31 -57.87 -10.35 -12.92
C LEU A 31 -57.13 -9.99 -11.62
N GLU A 32 -55.81 -10.04 -11.65
CA GLU A 32 -54.94 -9.84 -10.50
C GLU A 32 -53.62 -9.17 -10.95
N PRO A 33 -53.64 -7.86 -11.23
CA PRO A 33 -52.50 -7.15 -11.81
C PRO A 33 -51.24 -7.25 -10.95
N ASP A 34 -51.41 -7.38 -9.63
CA ASP A 34 -50.30 -7.46 -8.66
C ASP A 34 -49.97 -8.89 -8.22
N SER A 35 -50.47 -9.93 -8.91
CA SER A 35 -50.20 -11.32 -8.52
C SER A 35 -48.79 -11.79 -8.91
N LEU A 36 -48.25 -12.71 -8.10
CA LEU A 36 -47.00 -13.42 -8.41
C LEU A 36 -47.00 -14.06 -9.81
N HIS A 37 -48.17 -14.48 -10.30
CA HIS A 37 -48.31 -15.20 -11.56
C HIS A 37 -48.30 -14.23 -12.75
N THR A 38 -48.93 -13.06 -12.59
CA THR A 38 -48.87 -11.95 -13.54
C THR A 38 -47.43 -11.51 -13.77
N PHE A 39 -46.67 -11.31 -12.68
CA PHE A 39 -45.25 -10.95 -12.77
C PHE A 39 -44.37 -12.07 -13.33
N ARG A 40 -44.64 -13.35 -13.00
CA ARG A 40 -43.93 -14.48 -13.61
C ARG A 40 -44.13 -14.52 -15.12
N ALA A 41 -45.35 -14.25 -15.60
CA ALA A 41 -45.63 -14.20 -17.03
C ALA A 41 -44.89 -13.03 -17.70
N LEU A 42 -44.93 -11.83 -17.11
CA LEU A 42 -44.21 -10.64 -17.59
C LEU A 42 -42.68 -10.87 -17.67
N ALA A 43 -42.09 -11.47 -16.65
CA ALA A 43 -40.65 -11.72 -16.61
C ALA A 43 -40.20 -12.72 -17.69
N TRP A 44 -40.96 -13.80 -17.88
CA TRP A 44 -40.67 -14.79 -18.94
C TRP A 44 -40.90 -14.24 -20.34
N GLU A 45 -41.95 -13.44 -20.54
CA GLU A 45 -42.20 -12.75 -21.80
C GLU A 45 -41.03 -11.82 -22.15
N ALA A 46 -40.61 -10.97 -21.20
CA ALA A 46 -39.49 -10.06 -21.38
C ALA A 46 -38.17 -10.80 -21.62
N GLN A 47 -37.93 -11.92 -20.93
CA GLN A 47 -36.75 -12.75 -21.15
C GLN A 47 -36.73 -13.32 -22.57
N LEU A 48 -37.84 -13.90 -23.03
CA LEU A 48 -37.94 -14.48 -24.38
C LEU A 48 -37.89 -13.42 -25.49
N GLN A 49 -38.28 -12.17 -25.20
CA GLN A 49 -38.19 -11.04 -26.11
C GLN A 49 -36.85 -10.29 -26.04
N GLY A 50 -35.95 -10.63 -25.10
CA GLY A 50 -34.72 -9.88 -24.85
C GLY A 50 -34.94 -8.47 -24.28
N ARG A 51 -36.11 -8.18 -23.72
CA ARG A 51 -36.54 -6.85 -23.20
C ARG A 51 -36.57 -6.82 -21.66
N TRP A 52 -35.53 -7.35 -21.03
CA TRP A 52 -35.47 -7.55 -19.57
C TRP A 52 -35.48 -6.25 -18.77
N GLU A 53 -34.96 -5.14 -19.31
CA GLU A 53 -34.95 -3.82 -18.65
C GLU A 53 -36.37 -3.31 -18.34
N GLY A 54 -37.31 -3.50 -19.27
CA GLY A 54 -38.70 -3.08 -19.10
C GLY A 54 -39.42 -3.86 -17.99
N ALA A 55 -39.20 -5.17 -17.92
CA ALA A 55 -39.78 -6.01 -16.87
C ALA A 55 -39.17 -5.74 -15.49
N MET A 56 -37.87 -5.44 -15.42
CA MET A 56 -37.18 -5.09 -14.18
C MET A 56 -37.69 -3.77 -13.60
N ASN A 57 -37.84 -2.75 -14.44
CA ASN A 57 -38.35 -1.44 -14.04
C ASN A 57 -39.82 -1.50 -13.60
N ALA A 58 -40.64 -2.28 -14.30
CA ALA A 58 -42.03 -2.52 -13.91
C ALA A 58 -42.14 -3.25 -12.54
N TRP A 59 -41.26 -4.22 -12.28
CA TRP A 59 -41.22 -4.93 -10.99
C TRP A 59 -40.80 -4.01 -9.83
N LEU A 60 -39.72 -3.23 -10.03
CA LEU A 60 -39.22 -2.27 -9.04
C LEU A 60 -40.28 -1.20 -8.73
N ALA A 61 -40.97 -0.67 -9.74
CA ALA A 61 -42.03 0.32 -9.55
C ALA A 61 -43.20 -0.22 -8.70
N ALA A 62 -43.58 -1.49 -8.89
CA ALA A 62 -44.69 -2.12 -8.19
C ALA A 62 -44.38 -2.50 -6.72
N HIS A 63 -43.12 -2.72 -6.35
CA HIS A 63 -42.73 -3.35 -5.07
C HIS A 63 -42.02 -2.42 -4.07
N THR A 64 -41.98 -1.12 -4.32
CA THR A 64 -41.46 -0.12 -3.36
C THR A 64 -42.33 0.04 -2.10
N ARG A 65 -43.52 -0.57 -2.02
CA ARG A 65 -44.50 -0.27 -0.95
C ARG A 65 -44.97 -1.44 -0.07
N LYS A 66 -44.67 -2.72 -0.37
CA LYS A 66 -44.94 -3.87 0.52
C LYS A 66 -43.94 -5.02 0.30
N PRO A 67 -43.59 -5.80 1.35
CA PRO A 67 -42.68 -6.93 1.21
C PRO A 67 -43.40 -8.11 0.53
N ALA A 68 -43.01 -8.42 -0.71
CA ALA A 68 -43.47 -9.61 -1.42
C ALA A 68 -42.36 -10.67 -1.51
N ASN A 69 -42.78 -11.92 -1.78
CA ASN A 69 -41.93 -13.09 -2.00
C ASN A 69 -40.84 -12.78 -3.06
N PRO A 70 -39.53 -12.92 -2.74
CA PRO A 70 -38.42 -12.53 -3.63
C PRO A 70 -38.11 -13.55 -4.75
N ALA A 71 -38.82 -14.68 -4.82
CA ALA A 71 -38.62 -15.69 -5.86
C ALA A 71 -38.64 -15.16 -7.31
N PRO A 72 -39.50 -14.18 -7.70
CA PRO A 72 -39.47 -13.58 -9.04
C PRO A 72 -38.19 -12.77 -9.30
N LEU A 73 -37.73 -12.02 -8.30
CA LEU A 73 -36.51 -11.19 -8.39
C LEU A 73 -35.28 -12.07 -8.61
N LEU A 74 -35.19 -13.20 -7.91
CA LEU A 74 -34.14 -14.20 -8.14
C LEU A 74 -34.17 -14.78 -9.55
N GLY A 75 -35.36 -14.98 -10.12
CA GLY A 75 -35.52 -15.40 -11.52
C GLY A 75 -34.98 -14.36 -12.51
N LEU A 76 -35.32 -13.08 -12.30
CA LEU A 76 -34.86 -11.95 -13.09
C LEU A 76 -33.34 -11.75 -13.00
N LEU A 77 -32.77 -11.83 -11.79
CA LEU A 77 -31.32 -11.71 -11.59
C LEU A 77 -30.55 -12.87 -12.24
N ARG A 78 -31.05 -14.11 -12.14
CA ARG A 78 -30.47 -15.26 -12.87
C ARG A 78 -30.50 -15.04 -14.38
N ALA A 79 -31.57 -14.47 -14.92
CA ALA A 79 -31.67 -14.17 -16.35
C ALA A 79 -30.69 -13.05 -16.76
N ALA A 80 -30.57 -11.98 -15.97
CA ALA A 80 -29.64 -10.87 -16.21
C ALA A 80 -28.17 -11.32 -16.17
N MET A 81 -27.78 -12.16 -15.20
CA MET A 81 -26.43 -12.71 -15.14
C MET A 81 -26.13 -13.65 -16.30
N LYS A 82 -27.08 -14.48 -16.73
CA LYS A 82 -26.93 -15.30 -17.94
C LYS A 82 -26.82 -14.48 -19.23
N ALA A 83 -27.34 -13.26 -19.23
CA ALA A 83 -27.23 -12.32 -20.35
C ALA A 83 -25.96 -11.47 -20.31
N GLY A 84 -25.07 -11.65 -19.32
CA GLY A 84 -23.77 -10.97 -19.27
C GLY A 84 -23.80 -9.52 -18.79
N ALA A 85 -24.78 -9.14 -17.94
CA ALA A 85 -24.89 -7.79 -17.37
C ALA A 85 -24.76 -7.76 -15.83
N PRO A 86 -23.61 -8.15 -15.24
CA PRO A 86 -23.41 -8.24 -13.79
C PRO A 86 -23.39 -6.89 -13.07
N GLU A 87 -22.93 -5.82 -13.72
CA GLU A 87 -22.80 -4.48 -13.14
C GLU A 87 -24.13 -3.91 -12.62
N ARG A 88 -25.27 -4.32 -13.20
CA ARG A 88 -26.59 -3.86 -12.76
C ARG A 88 -27.16 -4.62 -11.56
N PHE A 89 -26.47 -5.67 -11.10
CA PHE A 89 -26.81 -6.34 -9.82
C PHE A 89 -26.78 -5.35 -8.67
N PHE A 90 -25.76 -4.47 -8.64
CA PHE A 90 -25.59 -3.51 -7.56
C PHE A 90 -26.61 -2.39 -7.58
N ASP A 91 -27.00 -1.90 -8.75
CA ASP A 91 -28.08 -0.92 -8.88
C ASP A 91 -29.41 -1.48 -8.34
N ILE A 92 -29.69 -2.75 -8.65
CA ILE A 92 -30.88 -3.46 -8.17
C ILE A 92 -30.78 -3.69 -6.66
N TYR A 93 -29.65 -4.22 -6.18
CA TYR A 93 -29.41 -4.44 -4.76
C TYR A 93 -29.58 -3.17 -3.94
N ASN A 94 -29.03 -2.05 -4.42
CA ASN A 94 -29.11 -0.75 -3.77
C ASN A 94 -30.52 -0.12 -3.85
N ALA A 95 -31.36 -0.50 -4.81
CA ALA A 95 -32.74 -0.06 -4.87
C ALA A 95 -33.69 -0.83 -3.94
N LEU A 96 -33.30 -1.99 -3.42
CA LEU A 96 -34.14 -2.80 -2.51
C LEU A 96 -34.17 -2.20 -1.10
N SER A 97 -35.30 -2.39 -0.41
CA SER A 97 -35.37 -2.18 1.04
C SER A 97 -34.44 -3.16 1.76
N VAL A 98 -33.96 -2.78 2.94
CA VAL A 98 -33.02 -3.58 3.75
C VAL A 98 -33.48 -5.03 3.91
N SER A 99 -34.75 -5.25 4.27
CA SER A 99 -35.32 -6.61 4.43
C SER A 99 -35.30 -7.44 3.13
N LEU A 100 -35.51 -6.82 1.97
CA LEU A 100 -35.45 -7.49 0.67
C LEU A 100 -34.00 -7.78 0.26
N ARG A 101 -33.05 -6.90 0.57
CA ARG A 101 -31.61 -7.16 0.37
C ARG A 101 -31.17 -8.41 1.13
N PHE A 102 -31.57 -8.55 2.39
CA PHE A 102 -31.27 -9.73 3.20
C PHE A 102 -31.91 -11.01 2.68
N THR A 103 -33.19 -10.96 2.29
CA THR A 103 -33.85 -12.16 1.77
C THR A 103 -33.24 -12.57 0.42
N LEU A 104 -32.85 -11.59 -0.41
CA LEU A 104 -32.13 -11.84 -1.65
C LEU A 104 -30.75 -12.48 -1.39
N LEU A 105 -29.97 -11.96 -0.43
CA LEU A 105 -28.68 -12.52 -0.05
C LEU A 105 -28.81 -13.96 0.47
N ARG A 106 -29.78 -14.24 1.34
CA ARG A 106 -30.04 -15.58 1.86
C ARG A 106 -30.34 -16.58 0.75
N GLU A 107 -31.12 -16.18 -0.26
CA GLU A 107 -31.48 -17.05 -1.37
C GLU A 107 -30.36 -17.21 -2.40
N LEU A 108 -29.57 -16.16 -2.68
CA LEU A 108 -28.39 -16.24 -3.57
C LEU A 108 -27.32 -17.17 -2.99
N THR A 109 -27.09 -17.10 -1.68
CA THR A 109 -26.16 -17.97 -0.94
C THR A 109 -26.64 -19.41 -0.89
N THR A 110 -27.92 -19.65 -0.58
CA THR A 110 -28.52 -21.00 -0.56
C THR A 110 -28.46 -21.69 -1.93
N ASN A 111 -28.56 -20.92 -3.03
CA ASN A 111 -28.56 -21.46 -4.40
C ASN A 111 -27.18 -21.47 -5.08
N ARG A 112 -26.09 -21.12 -4.37
CA ARG A 112 -24.71 -21.05 -4.90
C ARG A 112 -24.54 -20.14 -6.13
N ILE A 113 -25.19 -18.97 -6.13
CA ILE A 113 -25.17 -18.05 -7.27
C ILE A 113 -24.26 -16.85 -6.97
N ILE A 114 -22.97 -17.03 -7.29
CA ILE A 114 -21.89 -16.04 -7.54
C ILE A 114 -21.27 -15.28 -6.33
N PHE A 115 -19.98 -14.95 -6.52
CA PHE A 115 -19.06 -14.06 -5.79
C PHE A 115 -19.71 -12.79 -5.20
N ILE A 116 -19.36 -12.48 -3.95
CA ILE A 116 -19.82 -11.31 -3.20
C ILE A 116 -18.63 -10.35 -3.04
N GLU A 117 -18.78 -9.08 -3.45
CA GLU A 117 -17.79 -8.02 -3.19
C GLU A 117 -17.94 -7.42 -1.78
N ASN A 118 -16.85 -6.83 -1.26
CA ASN A 118 -16.69 -6.35 0.12
C ASN A 118 -17.77 -5.41 0.65
N GLU A 119 -18.45 -4.63 -0.20
CA GLU A 119 -19.45 -3.67 0.28
C GLU A 119 -20.70 -4.33 0.86
N VAL A 120 -21.08 -5.50 0.35
CA VAL A 120 -22.24 -6.28 0.83
C VAL A 120 -21.96 -6.90 2.19
N VAL A 121 -20.72 -7.35 2.39
CA VAL A 121 -20.22 -7.90 3.66
C VAL A 121 -20.18 -6.81 4.75
N ARG A 122 -19.75 -5.60 4.39
CA ARG A 122 -19.69 -4.45 5.31
C ARG A 122 -21.07 -4.06 5.84
N ASP A 123 -22.08 -3.99 4.98
CA ASP A 123 -23.46 -3.65 5.37
C ASP A 123 -24.09 -4.73 6.28
N PHE A 124 -23.71 -6.00 6.08
CA PHE A 124 -24.13 -7.12 6.94
C PHE A 124 -23.61 -6.97 8.38
N PHE A 125 -22.32 -6.67 8.55
CA PHE A 125 -21.72 -6.49 9.88
C PHE A 125 -22.26 -5.26 10.63
N ASN A 126 -22.59 -4.19 9.91
CA ASN A 126 -23.20 -3.01 10.52
C ASN A 126 -24.57 -3.32 11.14
N TYR A 127 -25.40 -4.16 10.49
CA TYR A 127 -26.69 -4.57 11.04
C TYR A 127 -26.58 -5.54 12.22
N ALA A 128 -25.61 -6.48 12.18
CA ALA A 128 -25.37 -7.41 13.30
C ALA A 128 -25.00 -6.68 14.61
N ASN A 129 -24.37 -5.51 14.51
CA ASN A 129 -24.11 -4.62 15.64
C ASN A 129 -25.37 -3.94 16.19
N GLU A 130 -26.39 -3.73 15.36
CA GLU A 130 -27.62 -3.03 15.73
C GLU A 130 -28.72 -3.97 16.29
N ALA A 131 -28.67 -5.27 16.00
CA ALA A 131 -29.67 -6.26 16.46
C ALA A 131 -29.03 -7.60 16.91
N PRO A 132 -28.32 -7.64 18.05
CA PRO A 132 -27.45 -8.77 18.45
C PRO A 132 -28.17 -10.05 18.89
N HIS A 133 -29.48 -10.04 19.15
CA HIS A 133 -30.20 -11.19 19.71
C HIS A 133 -30.68 -12.22 18.68
N ASP A 134 -30.65 -11.89 17.38
CA ASP A 134 -31.37 -12.68 16.38
C ASP A 134 -30.50 -13.56 15.46
N CYS A 135 -29.16 -13.57 15.57
CA CYS A 135 -28.34 -14.30 14.58
C CYS A 135 -26.95 -14.88 14.99
N PRO A 136 -26.78 -15.59 16.12
CA PRO A 136 -25.49 -16.25 16.41
C PRO A 136 -25.12 -17.37 15.43
N LEU A 137 -26.08 -18.22 15.05
CA LEU A 137 -25.85 -19.39 14.19
C LEU A 137 -25.64 -19.03 12.72
N LEU A 138 -26.21 -17.90 12.26
CA LEU A 138 -26.08 -17.46 10.88
C LEU A 138 -24.72 -16.77 10.62
N ALA A 139 -24.16 -16.08 11.61
CA ALA A 139 -22.82 -15.50 11.53
C ALA A 139 -21.73 -16.59 11.44
N LEU A 140 -21.88 -17.68 12.20
CA LEU A 140 -21.02 -18.86 12.11
C LEU A 140 -21.15 -19.56 10.75
N TRP A 141 -22.36 -19.62 10.17
CA TRP A 141 -22.60 -20.18 8.84
C TRP A 141 -21.99 -19.33 7.70
N VAL A 142 -22.01 -18.00 7.82
CA VAL A 142 -21.36 -17.09 6.87
C VAL A 142 -19.83 -17.19 6.97
N ALA A 143 -19.29 -17.31 8.19
CA ALA A 143 -17.87 -17.57 8.43
C ALA A 143 -17.40 -18.93 7.85
N ASP A 144 -18.24 -19.95 7.96
CA ASP A 144 -18.03 -21.31 7.43
C ASP A 144 -18.01 -21.38 5.89
N HIS A 145 -18.85 -20.60 5.19
CA HIS A 145 -19.01 -20.71 3.74
C HIS A 145 -18.18 -19.73 2.89
N PHE A 146 -17.71 -18.61 3.45
CA PHE A 146 -17.01 -17.56 2.68
C PHE A 146 -15.53 -17.39 3.04
N GLY A 147 -15.03 -18.12 4.04
CA GLY A 147 -13.71 -17.84 4.60
C GLY A 147 -13.71 -16.54 5.41
N ILE A 148 -13.09 -16.57 6.59
CA ILE A 148 -13.22 -15.55 7.64
C ILE A 148 -12.48 -14.24 7.31
N ALA A 149 -12.01 -14.01 6.08
CA ALA A 149 -11.37 -12.75 5.67
C ALA A 149 -12.29 -11.53 5.86
N ALA A 150 -13.61 -11.74 5.80
CA ALA A 150 -14.64 -10.72 6.01
C ALA A 150 -14.81 -10.27 7.47
N ALA A 151 -14.54 -11.14 8.45
CA ALA A 151 -14.69 -10.81 9.87
C ALA A 151 -13.40 -10.17 10.45
N GLU A 152 -12.25 -10.41 9.83
CA GLU A 152 -10.96 -9.83 10.23
C GLU A 152 -10.84 -8.32 9.95
N GLU A 153 -11.65 -7.75 9.03
CA GLU A 153 -11.70 -6.30 8.78
C GLU A 153 -12.15 -5.49 10.01
N ASN A 154 -12.72 -6.12 11.03
CA ASN A 154 -13.05 -5.52 12.33
C ASN A 154 -12.46 -6.35 13.49
N SER A 155 -11.14 -6.48 13.57
CA SER A 155 -10.43 -7.27 14.60
C SER A 155 -10.85 -6.97 16.04
N GLY A 156 -11.23 -5.72 16.37
CA GLY A 156 -11.78 -5.38 17.69
C GLY A 156 -13.16 -6.01 17.98
N VAL A 157 -13.98 -6.25 16.95
CA VAL A 157 -15.26 -6.97 17.04
C VAL A 157 -15.00 -8.47 17.10
N TYR A 158 -14.02 -8.98 16.36
CA TYR A 158 -13.65 -10.40 16.37
C TYR A 158 -13.13 -10.84 17.75
N ASP A 159 -12.30 -10.03 18.42
CA ASP A 159 -11.80 -10.33 19.77
C ASP A 159 -12.90 -10.28 20.84
N VAL A 160 -13.81 -9.31 20.75
CA VAL A 160 -15.00 -9.22 21.61
C VAL A 160 -15.94 -10.41 21.35
N TYR A 161 -16.05 -10.85 20.09
CA TYR A 161 -16.87 -11.99 19.70
C TYR A 161 -16.29 -13.32 20.18
N LEU A 162 -14.99 -13.56 20.03
CA LEU A 162 -14.29 -14.72 20.59
C LEU A 162 -14.36 -14.75 22.12
N SER A 163 -14.28 -13.59 22.78
CA SER A 163 -14.48 -13.49 24.23
C SER A 163 -15.89 -13.90 24.63
N ARG A 164 -16.91 -13.37 23.93
CA ARG A 164 -18.32 -13.70 24.19
C ARG A 164 -18.66 -15.16 23.85
N LEU A 165 -18.05 -15.73 22.82
CA LEU A 165 -18.14 -17.16 22.50
C LEU A 165 -17.52 -18.02 23.60
N GLY A 166 -16.35 -17.62 24.11
CA GLY A 166 -15.69 -18.26 25.25
C GLY A 166 -16.52 -18.24 26.53
N GLU A 167 -17.35 -17.21 26.71
CA GLU A 167 -18.28 -17.09 27.84
C GLU A 167 -19.60 -17.84 27.62
N ALA A 168 -20.04 -18.00 26.36
CA ALA A 168 -21.36 -18.54 26.01
C ALA A 168 -21.37 -20.04 25.67
N LEU A 169 -20.24 -20.62 25.27
CA LEU A 169 -20.14 -22.02 24.87
C LEU A 169 -19.76 -22.93 26.04
N ALA A 170 -20.35 -24.13 26.05
CA ALA A 170 -19.92 -25.19 26.96
C ALA A 170 -18.47 -25.63 26.62
N PRO A 171 -17.67 -26.08 27.62
CA PRO A 171 -16.28 -26.51 27.45
C PRO A 171 -16.02 -27.47 26.28
N ASP A 172 -16.88 -28.47 26.12
CA ASP A 172 -16.81 -29.47 25.06
C ASP A 172 -17.01 -28.88 23.66
N MET A 173 -17.84 -27.84 23.54
CA MET A 173 -18.03 -27.09 22.30
C MET A 173 -16.83 -26.18 21.98
N LEU A 174 -16.14 -25.63 22.98
CA LEU A 174 -14.92 -24.85 22.78
C LEU A 174 -13.76 -25.71 22.29
N VAL A 175 -13.62 -26.92 22.83
CA VAL A 175 -12.62 -27.90 22.38
C VAL A 175 -12.91 -28.35 20.95
N ALA A 176 -14.17 -28.64 20.62
CA ALA A 176 -14.57 -28.98 19.25
C ALA A 176 -14.29 -27.81 18.27
N LEU A 177 -14.56 -26.57 18.68
CA LEU A 177 -14.28 -25.37 17.88
C LEU A 177 -12.76 -25.18 17.67
N ALA A 178 -11.95 -25.34 18.71
CA ALA A 178 -10.48 -25.26 18.61
C ALA A 178 -9.91 -26.36 17.69
N GLN A 179 -10.45 -27.58 17.75
CA GLN A 179 -10.07 -28.68 16.86
C GLN A 179 -10.46 -28.41 15.40
N ILE A 180 -11.60 -27.75 15.16
CA ILE A 180 -12.00 -27.30 13.83
C ILE A 180 -11.03 -26.23 13.32
N MET A 181 -10.73 -25.21 14.13
CA MET A 181 -9.79 -24.14 13.78
C MET A 181 -8.39 -24.68 13.43
N ILE A 182 -7.93 -25.69 14.17
CA ILE A 182 -6.69 -26.43 13.88
C ILE A 182 -6.71 -27.11 12.51
N ARG A 183 -7.80 -27.80 12.17
CA ARG A 183 -7.92 -28.46 10.85
C ARG A 183 -7.84 -27.49 9.68
N PHE A 184 -8.16 -26.22 9.92
CA PHE A 184 -8.08 -25.14 8.94
C PHE A 184 -6.79 -24.30 9.03
N ARG A 185 -5.78 -24.75 9.81
CA ARG A 185 -4.48 -24.08 10.03
C ARG A 185 -4.57 -22.73 10.75
N GLU A 186 -5.64 -22.48 11.51
CA GLU A 186 -5.84 -21.26 12.31
C GLU A 186 -5.26 -21.39 13.73
N TRP A 187 -3.98 -21.71 13.80
CA TRP A 187 -3.28 -22.13 15.02
C TRP A 187 -3.28 -21.08 16.12
N HIS A 188 -3.03 -19.81 15.76
CA HIS A 188 -2.99 -18.72 16.72
C HIS A 188 -4.37 -18.37 17.28
N ALA A 189 -5.43 -18.53 16.50
CA ALA A 189 -6.78 -18.27 16.96
C ALA A 189 -7.28 -19.40 17.89
N ALA A 190 -6.96 -20.66 17.55
CA ALA A 190 -7.20 -21.80 18.44
C ALA A 190 -6.43 -21.67 19.77
N GLU A 191 -5.14 -21.30 19.71
CA GLU A 191 -4.31 -21.09 20.89
C GLU A 191 -4.85 -19.94 21.77
N ARG A 192 -5.22 -18.81 21.19
CA ARG A 192 -5.79 -17.67 21.93
C ARG A 192 -7.12 -18.00 22.59
N LEU A 193 -8.00 -18.72 21.89
CA LEU A 193 -9.28 -19.18 22.44
C LEU A 193 -9.05 -20.08 23.65
N MET A 194 -8.14 -21.05 23.54
CA MET A 194 -7.79 -21.96 24.63
C MET A 194 -7.13 -21.24 25.80
N ARG A 195 -6.23 -20.28 25.56
CA ARG A 195 -5.61 -19.46 26.62
C ARG A 195 -6.64 -18.60 27.36
N LYS A 196 -7.56 -17.96 26.65
CA LYS A 196 -8.64 -17.15 27.26
C LYS A 196 -9.58 -18.04 28.09
N TRP A 197 -9.92 -19.22 27.60
CA TRP A 197 -10.75 -20.18 28.33
C TRP A 197 -10.06 -20.70 29.61
N LEU A 198 -8.77 -21.04 29.54
CA LEU A 198 -7.99 -21.43 30.71
C LEU A 198 -7.89 -20.30 31.76
N ALA A 199 -7.91 -19.05 31.31
CA ALA A 199 -7.86 -17.87 32.16
C ALA A 199 -9.22 -17.46 32.75
N SER A 200 -10.36 -17.96 32.23
CA SER A 200 -11.70 -17.49 32.63
C SER A 200 -12.18 -18.02 33.99
N GLY A 201 -11.39 -18.86 34.66
CA GLY A 201 -11.75 -19.49 35.94
C GLY A 201 -12.83 -20.59 35.82
N ALA A 202 -13.42 -20.77 34.63
CA ALA A 202 -14.38 -21.84 34.33
C ALA A 202 -13.72 -23.20 34.07
N ALA A 203 -12.41 -23.22 33.79
CA ALA A 203 -11.66 -24.45 33.52
C ALA A 203 -11.41 -25.26 34.80
N GLN A 204 -11.98 -26.46 34.85
CA GLN A 204 -11.71 -27.44 35.91
C GLN A 204 -10.32 -28.08 35.74
N GLN A 205 -9.87 -28.84 36.73
CA GLN A 205 -8.53 -29.46 36.67
C GLN A 205 -8.40 -30.43 35.47
N ASP A 206 -9.48 -31.12 35.11
CA ASP A 206 -9.52 -32.04 33.96
C ASP A 206 -9.42 -31.28 32.63
N ASP A 207 -9.97 -30.07 32.56
CA ASP A 207 -9.86 -29.16 31.40
C ASP A 207 -8.42 -28.68 31.16
N ARG A 208 -7.67 -28.45 32.25
CA ARG A 208 -6.26 -28.06 32.20
C ARG A 208 -5.38 -29.20 31.71
N ASN A 209 -5.70 -30.44 32.10
CA ASN A 209 -5.01 -31.63 31.60
C ASN A 209 -5.28 -31.83 30.11
N LEU A 210 -6.52 -31.63 29.65
CA LEU A 210 -6.88 -31.69 28.23
C LEU A 210 -6.16 -30.62 27.40
N ALA A 211 -6.00 -29.41 27.93
CA ALA A 211 -5.26 -28.33 27.28
C ALA A 211 -3.72 -28.57 27.28
N ALA A 212 -3.19 -29.26 28.30
CA ALA A 212 -1.80 -29.69 28.32
C ALA A 212 -1.54 -30.80 27.29
N GLU A 213 -2.44 -31.79 27.19
CA GLU A 213 -2.39 -32.81 26.12
C GLU A 213 -2.52 -32.19 24.72
N PHE A 214 -3.34 -31.15 24.57
CA PHE A 214 -3.45 -30.36 23.35
C PHE A 214 -2.15 -29.63 22.99
N ALA A 215 -1.47 -29.00 23.96
CA ALA A 215 -0.18 -28.35 23.75
C ALA A 215 0.94 -29.35 23.42
N ILE A 216 0.92 -30.53 24.05
CA ILE A 216 1.87 -31.63 23.77
C ILE A 216 1.61 -32.22 22.38
N GLY A 217 0.36 -32.45 21.99
CA GLY A 217 -0.01 -32.91 20.65
C GLY A 217 0.40 -31.93 19.55
N MET A 218 0.31 -30.63 19.81
CA MET A 218 0.79 -29.57 18.92
C MET A 218 2.31 -29.61 18.72
N SER A 219 3.08 -29.90 19.77
CA SER A 219 4.54 -30.02 19.69
C SER A 219 5.04 -31.25 18.92
N GLY A 220 4.23 -32.31 18.86
CA GLY A 220 4.56 -33.53 18.11
C GLY A 220 4.19 -33.51 16.63
N LEU A 221 3.34 -32.56 16.19
CA LEU A 221 2.80 -32.55 14.82
C LEU A 221 3.57 -31.67 13.83
N VAL A 222 4.52 -30.83 14.28
CA VAL A 222 5.23 -29.90 13.37
C VAL A 222 6.73 -29.76 13.71
N PRO A 223 7.58 -30.66 13.19
CA PRO A 223 9.04 -30.56 13.32
C PRO A 223 9.63 -29.24 12.76
N GLU A 224 9.06 -28.72 11.67
CA GLU A 224 9.52 -27.49 10.99
C GLU A 224 9.36 -26.22 11.85
N TYR A 225 8.41 -26.21 12.79
CA TYR A 225 8.19 -25.12 13.73
C TYR A 225 9.22 -25.14 14.88
N LEU A 226 9.73 -26.33 15.23
CA LEU A 226 10.77 -26.48 16.23
C LEU A 226 12.17 -26.20 15.65
N GLU A 227 12.43 -26.56 14.39
CA GLU A 227 13.70 -26.24 13.70
C GLU A 227 13.90 -24.73 13.52
N THR A 228 12.84 -23.99 13.15
CA THR A 228 12.91 -22.52 13.11
C THR A 228 13.24 -21.94 14.48
N ARG A 229 12.65 -22.48 15.56
CA ARG A 229 12.88 -21.97 16.92
C ARG A 229 14.26 -22.30 17.49
N VAL A 230 14.82 -23.47 17.16
CA VAL A 230 16.17 -23.88 17.61
C VAL A 230 17.25 -23.02 16.93
N THR A 231 17.05 -22.65 15.66
CA THR A 231 17.98 -21.75 14.94
C THR A 231 17.95 -20.33 15.51
N PHE A 232 16.77 -19.82 15.89
CA PHE A 232 16.60 -18.54 16.59
C PHE A 232 17.17 -18.57 18.03
N SER A 233 17.07 -19.70 18.73
CA SER A 233 17.53 -19.85 20.13
C SER A 233 19.03 -19.66 20.29
N SER A 234 19.85 -20.13 19.35
CA SER A 234 21.31 -19.96 19.42
C SER A 234 21.79 -18.55 19.06
N GLU A 235 20.97 -17.75 18.37
CA GLU A 235 21.28 -16.33 18.08
C GLU A 235 20.73 -15.39 19.18
N LEU A 236 19.72 -15.82 19.94
CA LEU A 236 19.12 -15.08 21.06
C LEU A 236 19.95 -15.11 22.36
N GLU A 237 20.95 -15.97 22.48
CA GLU A 237 21.74 -16.11 23.72
C GLU A 237 22.93 -15.15 23.84
N ASP A 238 23.27 -14.39 22.80
CA ASP A 238 24.31 -13.36 22.93
C ASP A 238 23.73 -12.06 23.47
N VAL A 239 23.45 -12.06 24.78
CA VAL A 239 22.94 -10.91 25.56
C VAL A 239 23.87 -9.69 25.48
N SER A 240 25.08 -9.83 24.93
CA SER A 240 26.01 -8.73 24.73
C SER A 240 25.71 -7.90 23.47
N LYS A 241 24.93 -8.43 22.51
CA LYS A 241 24.61 -7.71 21.28
C LYS A 241 23.51 -6.69 21.52
N LYS A 242 23.71 -5.50 20.95
CA LYS A 242 22.69 -4.44 20.95
C LYS A 242 21.55 -4.80 20.02
N ARG A 243 20.33 -4.56 20.49
CA ARG A 243 19.10 -4.99 19.84
C ARG A 243 18.45 -3.82 19.10
N VAL A 244 18.15 -4.03 17.82
CA VAL A 244 17.49 -3.03 16.95
C VAL A 244 16.10 -3.49 16.58
N ARG A 245 15.15 -2.57 16.67
CA ARG A 245 13.81 -2.73 16.08
C ARG A 245 13.58 -1.70 14.99
N ILE A 246 13.07 -2.15 13.85
CA ILE A 246 12.68 -1.25 12.76
C ILE A 246 11.16 -1.23 12.62
N ILE A 247 10.58 -0.05 12.45
CA ILE A 247 9.15 0.20 12.32
C ILE A 247 8.92 0.87 10.97
N ASP A 248 8.28 0.17 10.03
CA ASP A 248 7.79 0.77 8.79
C ASP A 248 6.30 1.11 8.90
N THR A 249 5.98 2.39 8.69
CA THR A 249 4.62 2.93 8.77
C THR A 249 3.86 2.85 7.43
N GLY A 250 4.39 2.08 6.47
CA GLY A 250 3.74 1.76 5.20
C GLY A 250 4.28 2.57 4.05
N ALA A 251 5.60 2.69 3.95
CA ALA A 251 6.24 3.15 2.72
C ALA A 251 6.86 1.98 1.93
N ILE A 252 7.05 0.83 2.59
CA ILE A 252 7.66 -0.37 2.03
C ILE A 252 6.56 -1.27 1.45
N HIS A 253 5.75 -0.70 0.56
CA HIS A 253 4.68 -1.47 -0.10
C HIS A 253 5.17 -2.29 -1.29
N TYR A 254 6.36 -2.00 -1.82
CA TYR A 254 6.92 -2.68 -2.99
C TYR A 254 8.36 -3.09 -2.73
N GLN A 255 8.69 -4.36 -2.98
CA GLN A 255 10.05 -4.92 -2.86
C GLN A 255 11.08 -4.24 -3.76
N ASN A 256 10.63 -3.46 -4.75
CA ASN A 256 11.51 -2.70 -5.63
C ASN A 256 11.40 -1.19 -5.38
N SER A 257 10.75 -0.77 -4.28
CA SER A 257 10.70 0.64 -3.94
C SER A 257 12.06 1.10 -3.42
N HIS A 258 12.40 2.34 -3.73
CA HIS A 258 13.52 3.03 -3.14
C HIS A 258 13.54 2.94 -1.59
N HIS A 259 12.38 3.03 -0.91
CA HIS A 259 12.29 2.86 0.55
C HIS A 259 12.63 1.44 1.02
N TYR A 260 12.24 0.40 0.27
CA TYR A 260 12.62 -0.99 0.57
C TYR A 260 14.13 -1.18 0.43
N ASN A 261 14.72 -0.70 -0.68
CA ASN A 261 16.17 -0.77 -0.91
C ASN A 261 16.93 -0.01 0.19
N SER A 262 16.40 1.14 0.59
CA SER A 262 16.95 1.93 1.69
C SER A 262 16.91 1.18 3.03
N LEU A 263 15.85 0.43 3.29
CA LEU A 263 15.76 -0.44 4.46
C LEU A 263 16.80 -1.58 4.39
N GLN A 264 16.91 -2.25 3.24
CA GLN A 264 17.89 -3.32 3.04
C GLN A 264 19.32 -2.86 3.33
N HIS A 265 19.70 -1.70 2.80
CA HIS A 265 21.02 -1.13 3.05
C HIS A 265 21.25 -0.85 4.52
N MET A 266 20.26 -0.23 5.19
CA MET A 266 20.34 0.08 6.61
C MET A 266 20.48 -1.19 7.46
N LEU A 267 19.74 -2.25 7.13
CA LEU A 267 19.86 -3.55 7.79
C LEU A 267 21.24 -4.17 7.60
N GLY A 268 21.78 -4.13 6.38
CA GLY A 268 23.14 -4.58 6.10
C GLY A 268 24.18 -3.84 6.94
N TYR A 269 24.12 -2.51 6.93
CA TYR A 269 25.01 -1.65 7.73
C TYR A 269 24.91 -1.96 9.24
N LEU A 270 23.70 -2.10 9.79
CA LEU A 270 23.51 -2.39 11.22
C LEU A 270 24.07 -3.77 11.58
N LYS A 271 23.90 -4.76 10.71
CA LYS A 271 24.48 -6.09 10.89
C LYS A 271 26.01 -6.03 10.90
N ASP A 272 26.60 -5.32 9.95
CA ASP A 272 28.05 -5.13 9.85
C ASP A 272 28.61 -4.35 11.06
N ALA A 273 27.81 -3.44 11.62
CA ALA A 273 28.11 -2.71 12.84
C ALA A 273 27.91 -3.52 14.14
N GLY A 274 27.51 -4.80 14.04
CA GLY A 274 27.44 -5.75 15.16
C GLY A 274 26.10 -5.76 15.93
N PHE A 275 25.04 -5.18 15.37
CA PHE A 275 23.72 -5.23 16.00
C PHE A 275 23.04 -6.60 15.79
N ALA A 276 22.32 -7.05 16.82
CA ALA A 276 21.31 -8.09 16.70
C ALA A 276 20.01 -7.47 16.15
N LEU A 277 19.58 -7.96 14.99
CA LEU A 277 18.33 -7.54 14.37
C LEU A 277 17.20 -8.40 14.94
N ASP A 278 16.43 -7.82 15.86
CA ASP A 278 15.36 -8.55 16.54
C ASP A 278 14.13 -8.76 15.65
N GLU A 279 13.57 -7.65 15.20
CA GLU A 279 12.24 -7.60 14.64
C GLU A 279 12.08 -6.37 13.76
N VAL A 280 11.47 -6.55 12.59
CA VAL A 280 10.93 -5.47 11.77
C VAL A 280 9.41 -5.49 11.93
N GLY A 281 8.88 -4.47 12.59
CA GLY A 281 7.47 -4.14 12.49
C GLY A 281 7.19 -3.58 11.10
N VAL A 282 6.81 -4.45 10.17
CA VAL A 282 6.33 -4.06 8.84
C VAL A 282 4.82 -4.20 8.84
N LEU A 283 4.13 -3.18 8.32
CA LEU A 283 2.73 -3.30 7.97
C LEU A 283 2.52 -4.45 6.98
N THR A 284 2.03 -5.59 7.47
CA THR A 284 1.54 -6.68 6.63
C THR A 284 0.31 -6.19 5.87
N SER A 285 0.45 -5.84 4.59
CA SER A 285 -0.68 -6.05 3.68
C SER A 285 -0.68 -7.54 3.32
N LEU A 286 -1.86 -8.15 3.25
CA LEU A 286 -2.06 -9.57 2.91
C LEU A 286 -1.45 -10.00 1.55
N GLU A 287 -1.01 -9.04 0.73
CA GLU A 287 -0.38 -9.28 -0.58
C GLU A 287 1.13 -9.00 -0.59
N SER A 288 1.68 -8.42 0.48
CA SER A 288 3.12 -8.22 0.59
C SER A 288 3.80 -9.55 0.88
N ARG A 289 4.48 -10.09 -0.15
CA ARG A 289 5.42 -11.20 0.04
C ARG A 289 6.36 -10.85 1.20
N PRO A 290 6.57 -11.79 2.12
CA PRO A 290 7.11 -11.51 3.42
C PRO A 290 8.50 -10.87 3.33
N VAL A 291 8.81 -10.15 4.41
CA VAL A 291 10.12 -9.66 4.80
C VAL A 291 11.17 -10.79 4.91
N GLU A 292 10.82 -12.05 4.59
CA GLU A 292 11.66 -13.24 4.57
C GLU A 292 13.03 -13.01 3.92
N GLY A 293 13.11 -12.18 2.86
CA GLY A 293 14.38 -11.84 2.20
C GLY A 293 15.31 -10.92 3.01
N LEU A 294 14.82 -10.27 4.07
CA LEU A 294 15.63 -9.40 4.95
C LEU A 294 16.29 -10.16 6.10
N GLY A 295 15.88 -11.40 6.37
CA GLY A 295 16.42 -12.21 7.46
C GLY A 295 16.10 -11.67 8.86
N VAL A 296 14.93 -11.02 9.03
CA VAL A 296 14.50 -10.47 10.33
C VAL A 296 13.06 -10.92 10.63
N ALA A 297 12.74 -11.18 11.90
CA ALA A 297 11.39 -11.54 12.32
C ALA A 297 10.39 -10.40 12.06
N GLN A 298 9.16 -10.73 11.67
CA GLN A 298 8.13 -9.74 11.39
C GLN A 298 7.20 -9.55 12.59
N SER A 299 6.95 -8.30 12.98
CA SER A 299 5.95 -7.97 14.01
C SER A 299 4.55 -7.87 13.45
N ASN A 300 3.58 -8.45 14.15
CA ASN A 300 2.15 -8.23 13.91
C ASN A 300 1.57 -7.06 14.71
N ALA A 301 2.42 -6.26 15.37
CA ALA A 301 1.97 -5.14 16.20
C ALA A 301 1.29 -4.03 15.41
N LEU A 302 1.69 -3.81 14.16
CA LEU A 302 1.13 -2.79 13.28
C LEU A 302 -0.09 -3.35 12.53
N THR A 303 -1.27 -2.77 12.77
CA THR A 303 -2.55 -3.33 12.28
C THR A 303 -3.23 -2.49 11.21
N PHE A 304 -2.81 -1.24 11.01
CA PHE A 304 -3.47 -0.32 10.07
C PHE A 304 -2.72 -0.15 8.76
N ARG A 305 -3.29 -0.67 7.65
CA ARG A 305 -2.63 -0.87 6.35
C ARG A 305 -1.90 0.32 5.74
N THR A 306 -2.25 1.58 6.04
CA THR A 306 -1.51 2.74 5.50
C THR A 306 -1.59 3.98 6.39
N TYR A 307 -0.60 4.21 7.27
CA TYR A 307 -0.50 5.52 7.93
C TYR A 307 -0.06 6.61 6.93
N ALA A 308 0.70 6.25 5.88
CA ALA A 308 1.34 7.19 4.94
C ALA A 308 0.44 7.79 3.85
N GLY A 309 -0.77 7.26 3.61
CA GLY A 309 -1.64 7.77 2.54
C GLY A 309 -1.93 9.27 2.63
N VAL A 310 -1.76 9.99 1.50
CA VAL A 310 -2.12 11.40 1.39
C VAL A 310 -3.64 11.54 1.51
N PRO A 311 -4.18 12.45 2.34
CA PRO A 311 -5.62 12.70 2.38
C PRO A 311 -6.08 13.19 1.00
N HIS A 312 -7.07 12.52 0.39
CA HIS A 312 -7.77 13.06 -0.77
C HIS A 312 -8.91 13.99 -0.28
N GLY A 313 -8.95 15.23 -0.80
CA GLY A 313 -10.04 16.20 -0.59
C GLY A 313 -10.01 17.03 0.72
N ASN A 314 -11.14 17.65 1.07
CA ASN A 314 -11.33 18.58 2.21
C ASN A 314 -11.24 17.92 3.61
N SER A 315 -10.64 16.74 3.72
CA SER A 315 -10.58 15.93 4.95
C SER A 315 -9.41 16.27 5.88
N LEU A 316 -8.61 17.29 5.53
CA LEU A 316 -7.37 17.71 6.20
C LEU A 316 -7.50 17.90 7.72
N GLY A 317 -8.67 18.27 8.26
CA GLY A 317 -8.85 18.48 9.70
C GLY A 317 -9.14 17.21 10.53
N ARG A 318 -9.76 16.18 9.96
CA ARG A 318 -10.18 14.96 10.71
C ARG A 318 -9.27 13.76 10.47
N PHE A 319 -8.66 13.70 9.29
CA PHE A 319 -7.87 12.56 8.84
C PHE A 319 -6.54 12.38 9.59
N PRO A 320 -5.76 13.44 9.88
CA PRO A 320 -4.51 13.30 10.64
C PRO A 320 -4.72 12.76 12.07
N ASN A 321 -5.82 13.15 12.74
CA ASN A 321 -6.11 12.72 14.10
C ASN A 321 -6.42 11.22 14.19
N ARG A 322 -7.13 10.65 13.19
CA ARG A 322 -7.42 9.21 13.17
C ARG A 322 -6.17 8.38 12.93
N LYS A 323 -5.33 8.77 11.97
CA LYS A 323 -4.07 8.09 11.67
C LYS A 323 -3.11 8.13 12.84
N ASN A 324 -2.96 9.28 13.49
CA ASN A 324 -2.18 9.38 14.72
C ASN A 324 -2.71 8.46 15.82
N LYS A 325 -4.04 8.40 16.01
CA LYS A 325 -4.64 7.51 17.00
C LYS A 325 -4.33 6.04 16.71
N TRP A 326 -4.49 5.59 15.46
CA TRP A 326 -4.22 4.19 15.09
C TRP A 326 -2.74 3.85 15.20
N LEU A 327 -1.86 4.71 14.66
CA LEU A 327 -0.42 4.51 14.79
C LEU A 327 -0.04 4.43 16.27
N ARG A 328 -0.58 5.34 17.09
CA ARG A 328 -0.33 5.33 18.52
C ARG A 328 -0.75 4.03 19.20
N GLN A 329 -1.96 3.55 18.92
CA GLN A 329 -2.45 2.28 19.47
C GLN A 329 -1.57 1.09 19.09
N ASP A 330 -1.01 1.10 17.89
CA ASP A 330 -0.12 0.04 17.43
C ASP A 330 1.29 0.18 18.06
N LEU A 331 1.79 1.40 18.25
CA LEU A 331 3.03 1.64 18.99
C LEU A 331 2.92 1.24 20.47
N ASP A 332 1.76 1.41 21.09
CA ASP A 332 1.52 1.00 22.49
C ASP A 332 1.61 -0.53 22.69
N ARG A 333 1.55 -1.32 21.61
CA ARG A 333 1.71 -2.78 21.64
C ARG A 333 3.16 -3.23 21.48
N LEU A 334 4.07 -2.32 21.16
CA LEU A 334 5.48 -2.66 20.96
C LEU A 334 6.17 -2.86 22.31
N ASP A 335 6.78 -4.03 22.48
CA ASP A 335 7.62 -4.31 23.64
C ASP A 335 9.01 -3.69 23.49
N VAL A 336 9.30 -2.63 24.24
CA VAL A 336 10.61 -1.95 24.20
C VAL A 336 11.55 -2.37 25.33
N GLU A 337 11.21 -3.39 26.14
CA GLU A 337 12.01 -3.80 27.31
C GLU A 337 13.41 -4.35 26.96
N ASN A 338 13.68 -4.69 25.71
CA ASN A 338 14.99 -5.21 25.30
C ASN A 338 15.49 -4.58 24.00
N VAL A 339 15.20 -3.31 23.76
CA VAL A 339 15.63 -2.58 22.55
C VAL A 339 16.59 -1.45 22.89
N ASP A 340 17.70 -1.35 22.17
CA ASP A 340 18.70 -0.29 22.30
C ASP A 340 18.51 0.81 21.24
N LEU A 341 18.01 0.42 20.07
CA LEU A 341 17.77 1.31 18.94
C LEU A 341 16.42 1.01 18.27
N ILE A 342 15.61 2.05 18.09
CA ILE A 342 14.36 1.98 17.31
C ILE A 342 14.51 2.82 16.06
N ILE A 343 14.17 2.27 14.90
CA ILE A 343 14.23 3.00 13.63
C ILE A 343 12.82 3.11 13.05
N PHE A 344 12.30 4.32 12.95
CA PHE A 344 11.10 4.59 12.18
C PHE A 344 11.49 4.87 10.73
N LYS A 345 11.35 3.88 9.86
CA LYS A 345 11.89 3.91 8.48
C LYS A 345 11.16 4.86 7.55
N THR A 346 9.95 5.27 7.88
CA THR A 346 9.27 6.38 7.22
C THR A 346 8.32 7.02 8.20
N VAL A 347 8.47 8.32 8.43
CA VAL A 347 7.55 9.12 9.22
C VAL A 347 7.16 10.33 8.40
N THR A 348 5.86 10.46 8.14
CA THR A 348 5.31 11.67 7.51
C THR A 348 4.92 12.68 8.59
N PRO A 349 4.77 13.98 8.24
CA PRO A 349 4.14 14.99 9.09
C PRO A 349 2.93 14.51 9.91
N ASN A 350 2.04 13.74 9.27
CA ASN A 350 0.80 13.28 9.88
C ASN A 350 0.98 12.16 10.91
N MET A 351 2.17 11.57 11.02
CA MET A 351 2.50 10.51 11.96
C MET A 351 3.37 11.00 13.11
N LEU A 352 4.12 12.09 12.89
CA LEU A 352 5.15 12.55 13.82
C LEU A 352 4.59 12.83 15.21
N LYS A 353 3.36 13.35 15.30
CA LYS A 353 2.67 13.56 16.58
C LYS A 353 2.44 12.27 17.36
N ALA A 354 2.03 11.19 16.71
CA ALA A 354 1.84 9.89 17.36
C ALA A 354 3.17 9.31 17.84
N VAL A 355 4.21 9.39 17.00
CA VAL A 355 5.58 8.95 17.32
C VAL A 355 6.11 9.72 18.53
N TYR A 356 6.06 11.06 18.49
CA TYR A 356 6.48 11.89 19.61
C TYR A 356 5.71 11.57 20.89
N ASN A 357 4.37 11.55 20.85
CA ASN A 357 3.58 11.29 22.06
C ASN A 357 3.94 9.95 22.69
N TRP A 358 4.18 8.93 21.88
CA TRP A 358 4.61 7.62 22.35
C TRP A 358 6.00 7.69 22.99
N LEU A 359 6.98 8.32 22.34
CA LEU A 359 8.33 8.51 22.90
C LEU A 359 8.30 9.28 24.22
N ALA A 360 7.50 10.34 24.32
CA ALA A 360 7.36 11.14 25.54
C ALA A 360 6.85 10.33 26.74
N GLU A 361 6.05 9.29 26.49
CA GLU A 361 5.59 8.38 27.56
C GLU A 361 6.62 7.32 27.94
N GLN A 362 7.57 7.01 27.05
CA GLN A 362 8.68 6.12 27.35
C GLN A 362 9.85 6.86 28.00
N ASP A 363 9.96 8.18 27.77
CA ASP A 363 11.02 9.02 28.31
C ASP A 363 11.00 9.04 29.85
N GLY A 364 12.16 8.84 30.45
CA GLY A 364 12.34 8.70 31.88
C GLY A 364 12.07 7.28 32.42
N LYS A 365 11.39 6.42 31.66
CA LYS A 365 11.20 5.00 32.03
C LYS A 365 12.36 4.13 31.57
N ARG A 366 12.91 4.43 30.39
CA ARG A 366 14.01 3.67 29.75
C ARG A 366 14.84 4.62 28.89
N SER A 367 16.13 4.33 28.77
CA SER A 367 17.00 4.95 27.76
C SER A 367 17.16 4.03 26.55
N PHE A 368 16.95 4.59 25.37
CA PHE A 368 17.25 3.97 24.07
C PHE A 368 17.41 5.07 23.03
N SER A 369 18.03 4.74 21.89
CA SER A 369 18.15 5.67 20.77
C SER A 369 17.04 5.45 19.75
N VAL A 370 16.69 6.50 19.03
CA VAL A 370 15.67 6.46 17.99
C VAL A 370 16.23 7.11 16.73
N ILE A 371 16.07 6.45 15.59
CA ILE A 371 16.27 7.06 14.27
C ILE A 371 14.91 7.26 13.61
N ILE A 372 14.62 8.46 13.14
CA ILE A 372 13.40 8.80 12.42
C ILE A 372 13.79 9.20 11.00
N ASP A 373 13.41 8.37 10.03
CA ASP A 373 13.48 8.72 8.61
C ASP A 373 12.26 9.55 8.25
N PHE A 374 12.43 10.86 8.29
CA PHE A 374 11.36 11.81 8.06
C PHE A 374 11.19 12.05 6.57
N LEU A 375 10.02 11.64 6.06
CA LEU A 375 9.57 11.90 4.71
C LEU A 375 8.62 13.10 4.73
N PRO A 376 9.12 14.33 4.51
CA PRO A 376 8.27 15.47 4.22
C PRO A 376 7.71 15.23 2.82
N VAL A 377 6.61 14.48 2.75
CA VAL A 377 5.83 14.39 1.52
C VAL A 377 5.55 15.84 1.13
N ALA A 378 5.94 16.25 -0.07
CA ALA A 378 5.70 17.62 -0.53
C ALA A 378 4.19 17.89 -0.51
N TYR A 379 3.73 18.46 0.59
CA TYR A 379 2.33 18.74 0.85
C TYR A 379 2.06 20.15 0.32
N ALA A 380 1.06 20.18 -0.55
CA ALA A 380 0.53 21.32 -1.31
C ALA A 380 1.36 21.76 -2.54
N PRO A 381 0.78 21.72 -3.76
CA PRO A 381 1.10 22.70 -4.78
C PRO A 381 1.13 24.09 -4.13
N ARG A 382 2.09 24.96 -4.49
CA ARG A 382 2.22 26.33 -3.96
C ARG A 382 0.90 27.12 -3.94
N GLU A 383 -0.06 26.72 -4.77
CA GLU A 383 -1.38 27.34 -4.90
C GLU A 383 -2.41 26.93 -3.83
N LEU A 384 -2.23 25.80 -3.14
CA LEU A 384 -3.12 25.38 -2.07
C LEU A 384 -2.80 26.12 -0.77
N ASN A 385 -3.39 27.32 -0.66
CA ASN A 385 -3.74 28.09 0.54
C ASN A 385 -2.65 28.23 1.62
N ARG A 386 -2.05 29.44 1.74
CA ARG A 386 -1.04 29.79 2.78
C ARG A 386 -1.45 29.33 4.19
N GLU A 387 -2.74 29.34 4.49
CA GLU A 387 -3.30 28.89 5.77
C GLU A 387 -3.16 27.37 6.00
N ALA A 388 -3.33 26.55 4.96
CA ALA A 388 -3.09 25.10 5.04
C ALA A 388 -1.60 24.82 5.28
N ASN A 389 -0.71 25.56 4.60
CA ASN A 389 0.73 25.46 4.83
C ASN A 389 1.13 25.91 6.23
N ALA A 390 0.54 26.98 6.77
CA ALA A 390 0.80 27.45 8.13
C ALA A 390 0.31 26.44 9.19
N ARG A 391 -0.89 25.87 9.01
CA ARG A 391 -1.44 24.88 9.93
C ARG A 391 -0.70 23.54 9.85
N MET A 392 -0.24 23.16 8.66
CA MET A 392 0.63 21.99 8.49
C MET A 392 2.02 22.24 9.06
N ALA A 393 2.56 23.44 8.92
CA ALA A 393 3.78 23.83 9.61
C ALA A 393 3.59 23.70 11.11
N GLU A 394 2.49 24.15 11.70
CA GLU A 394 2.21 23.93 13.12
C GLU A 394 2.14 22.44 13.51
N LEU A 395 1.46 21.60 12.71
CA LEU A 395 1.37 20.14 12.92
C LEU A 395 2.72 19.42 12.81
N VAL A 396 3.62 19.93 11.99
CA VAL A 396 4.99 19.44 11.80
C VAL A 396 5.83 19.93 12.99
N LEU A 397 5.93 21.24 13.16
CA LEU A 397 6.87 21.95 14.02
C LEU A 397 6.63 21.70 15.51
N GLN A 398 5.38 21.61 15.99
CA GLN A 398 5.13 21.39 17.41
C GLN A 398 5.71 20.05 17.90
N PRO A 399 5.45 18.90 17.24
CA PRO A 399 6.13 17.65 17.56
C PRO A 399 7.66 17.72 17.49
N PHE A 400 8.25 18.56 16.62
CA PHE A 400 9.71 18.73 16.55
C PHE A 400 10.28 19.35 17.81
N ASP A 401 9.77 20.52 18.23
CA ASP A 401 10.25 21.22 19.41
C ASP A 401 10.19 20.30 20.64
N LYS A 402 9.12 19.49 20.67
CA LYS A 402 8.83 18.51 21.70
C LYS A 402 9.78 17.30 21.71
N LEU A 403 10.28 16.84 20.56
CA LEU A 403 11.28 15.77 20.50
C LEU A 403 12.62 16.21 21.11
N ALA A 404 12.98 17.49 20.98
CA ALA A 404 14.18 18.05 21.62
C ALA A 404 14.05 18.19 23.16
N GLU A 405 12.85 18.00 23.72
CA GLU A 405 12.61 18.04 25.17
C GLU A 405 12.83 16.67 25.86
N LEU A 406 12.98 15.58 25.10
CA LEU A 406 13.21 14.23 25.65
C LEU A 406 14.56 14.17 26.39
N ARG A 407 14.60 13.46 27.52
CA ARG A 407 15.74 13.48 28.46
C ARG A 407 16.61 12.23 28.39
N THR A 408 15.98 11.08 28.18
CA THR A 408 16.61 9.75 28.24
C THR A 408 16.63 9.06 26.89
N ILE A 409 15.84 9.56 25.93
CA ILE A 409 15.76 9.05 24.57
C ILE A 409 16.53 9.98 23.64
N ASN A 410 17.53 9.44 22.96
CA ASN A 410 18.32 10.19 21.99
C ASN A 410 17.72 9.99 20.61
N VAL A 411 17.26 11.07 19.99
CA VAL A 411 16.55 11.01 18.70
C VAL A 411 17.48 11.53 17.62
N LEU A 412 17.83 10.73 16.63
CA LEU A 412 18.33 11.20 15.35
C LEU A 412 17.18 11.24 14.35
N MET A 413 16.90 12.40 13.80
CA MET A 413 16.02 12.55 12.65
C MET A 413 16.85 12.88 11.43
N HIS A 414 16.55 12.18 10.35
CA HIS A 414 17.09 12.47 9.03
C HIS A 414 15.96 12.68 8.04
N SER A 415 16.24 13.39 6.95
CA SER A 415 15.29 13.56 5.87
C SER A 415 16.00 13.50 4.53
N GLU A 416 15.34 12.93 3.52
CA GLU A 416 15.82 12.88 2.14
C GLU A 416 15.93 14.28 1.50
N PHE A 417 15.39 15.31 2.14
CA PHE A 417 15.28 16.66 1.59
C PHE A 417 16.19 17.62 2.35
N SER A 418 17.23 18.12 1.67
CA SER A 418 18.20 19.08 2.20
C SER A 418 17.52 20.34 2.77
N ALA A 419 16.58 20.93 2.03
CA ALA A 419 15.88 22.13 2.46
C ALA A 419 15.07 21.94 3.75
N VAL A 420 14.40 20.79 3.89
CA VAL A 420 13.66 20.47 5.12
C VAL A 420 14.63 20.17 6.24
N SER A 421 15.73 19.49 5.94
CA SER A 421 16.79 19.19 6.89
C SER A 421 17.40 20.45 7.49
N GLU A 422 17.73 21.43 6.66
CA GLU A 422 18.31 22.70 7.08
C GLU A 422 17.32 23.50 7.94
N GLN A 423 16.07 23.65 7.47
CA GLN A 423 15.01 24.35 8.21
C GLN A 423 14.72 23.74 9.59
N LEU A 424 14.79 22.41 9.69
CA LEU A 424 14.58 21.72 10.97
C LEU A 424 15.82 21.77 11.86
N SER A 425 17.03 21.74 11.27
CA SER A 425 18.29 21.87 12.01
C SER A 425 18.41 23.22 12.71
N GLU A 426 17.97 24.31 12.07
CA GLU A 426 17.93 25.65 12.68
C GLU A 426 17.07 25.71 13.96
N ARG A 427 16.12 24.78 14.12
CA ARG A 427 15.20 24.70 15.25
C ARG A 427 15.66 23.76 16.35
N ASP A 428 16.75 23.03 16.15
CA ASP A 428 17.35 22.15 17.14
C ASP A 428 18.67 22.75 17.65
N PRO A 429 18.63 23.70 18.59
CA PRO A 429 19.83 24.39 19.08
C PRO A 429 20.80 23.46 19.83
N ARG A 430 20.41 22.22 20.12
CA ARG A 430 21.26 21.24 20.80
C ARG A 430 21.93 20.25 19.85
N GLY A 431 21.57 20.26 18.56
CA GLY A 431 22.05 19.26 17.57
C GLY A 431 21.74 17.82 17.99
N GLN A 432 20.69 17.64 18.80
CA GLN A 432 20.29 16.34 19.31
C GLN A 432 19.48 15.60 18.26
N VAL A 433 18.53 16.29 17.64
CA VAL A 433 17.44 15.81 16.78
C VAL A 433 17.80 15.77 15.31
N PHE A 434 18.65 16.67 14.77
CA PHE A 434 18.82 16.72 13.31
C PHE A 434 20.26 16.52 12.82
N LYS A 435 20.46 15.51 11.96
CA LYS A 435 21.64 15.45 11.07
C LYS A 435 21.20 15.19 9.64
N LYS A 436 21.75 15.98 8.71
CA LYS A 436 21.59 15.75 7.26
C LYS A 436 22.15 14.38 6.93
N ALA A 437 21.30 13.48 6.46
CA ALA A 437 21.69 12.13 6.08
C ALA A 437 20.97 11.83 4.76
N VAL A 438 21.75 11.66 3.68
CA VAL A 438 21.25 11.40 2.33
C VAL A 438 21.32 9.91 1.98
N TYR A 439 20.43 9.58 1.07
CA TYR A 439 19.78 8.32 0.80
C TYR A 439 20.66 7.05 0.78
N PRO A 440 20.28 5.97 1.50
CA PRO A 440 21.02 4.70 1.52
C PRO A 440 21.08 3.95 0.17
N VAL A 441 20.18 4.26 -0.77
CA VAL A 441 20.14 3.59 -2.09
C VAL A 441 21.37 3.88 -2.95
N ALA A 442 22.13 4.90 -2.56
CA ALA A 442 23.35 5.27 -3.23
C ALA A 442 24.39 4.12 -3.30
N SER A 443 24.47 3.30 -2.25
CA SER A 443 25.37 2.12 -2.23
C SER A 443 25.01 1.07 -3.29
N THR A 444 23.70 0.84 -3.51
CA THR A 444 23.24 -0.15 -4.50
C THR A 444 23.51 0.36 -5.90
N ALA A 445 23.24 1.64 -6.15
CA ALA A 445 23.58 2.30 -7.40
C ALA A 445 25.10 2.18 -7.66
N ARG A 446 25.92 2.51 -6.67
CA ARG A 446 27.39 2.40 -6.74
C ARG A 446 27.87 0.98 -7.09
N ALA A 447 27.25 -0.06 -6.54
CA ALA A 447 27.60 -1.45 -6.87
C ALA A 447 27.38 -1.80 -8.36
N HIS A 448 26.54 -1.04 -9.06
CA HIS A 448 26.28 -1.19 -10.49
C HIS A 448 27.03 -0.16 -11.35
N ARG A 449 27.87 0.69 -10.73
CA ARG A 449 28.69 1.67 -11.44
C ARG A 449 29.57 0.93 -12.45
N ARG A 450 29.58 1.45 -13.68
CA ARG A 450 30.46 0.95 -14.74
C ARG A 450 31.61 1.92 -14.95
N PRO A 451 32.84 1.42 -15.19
CA PRO A 451 33.91 2.27 -15.68
C PRO A 451 33.43 2.96 -16.96
N ARG A 452 33.56 4.29 -17.02
CA ARG A 452 33.29 5.01 -18.26
C ARG A 452 34.55 4.98 -19.11
N GLY A 453 34.49 4.20 -20.17
CA GLY A 453 35.45 4.30 -21.27
C GLY A 453 34.92 5.26 -22.31
N VAL A 454 35.80 6.07 -22.89
CA VAL A 454 35.57 6.64 -24.22
C VAL A 454 35.65 5.43 -25.17
N GLU A 455 34.50 5.00 -25.69
CA GLU A 455 34.51 4.03 -26.78
C GLU A 455 34.97 4.77 -28.05
N ASP A 456 36.01 4.27 -28.72
CA ASP A 456 36.50 4.85 -29.97
C ASP A 456 35.42 4.76 -31.06
N GLY A 457 34.86 5.90 -31.48
CA GLY A 457 33.98 6.01 -32.66
C GLY A 457 32.73 6.87 -32.47
N PRO A 458 31.98 7.15 -33.55
CA PRO A 458 30.74 7.92 -33.50
C PRO A 458 29.63 7.08 -32.86
N ARG A 459 29.54 7.09 -31.53
CA ARG A 459 28.47 6.40 -30.82
C ARG A 459 27.29 7.34 -30.56
N LYS A 460 26.08 6.78 -30.59
CA LYS A 460 24.88 7.49 -30.16
C LYS A 460 24.93 7.72 -28.65
N ILE A 461 24.61 8.93 -28.18
CA ILE A 461 24.46 9.18 -26.74
C ILE A 461 23.25 8.39 -26.24
N ARG A 462 23.42 7.63 -25.16
CA ARG A 462 22.31 6.91 -24.51
C ARG A 462 21.64 7.82 -23.50
N VAL A 463 20.49 8.39 -23.86
CA VAL A 463 19.73 9.31 -23.01
C VAL A 463 18.53 8.57 -22.43
N GLY A 464 18.28 8.70 -21.14
CA GLY A 464 17.15 8.00 -20.52
C GLY A 464 16.37 8.80 -19.51
N MET A 465 15.19 8.30 -19.17
CA MET A 465 14.33 8.84 -18.13
C MET A 465 13.84 7.67 -17.27
N MET A 466 14.16 7.71 -15.97
CA MET A 466 13.97 6.59 -15.05
C MET A 466 12.95 6.92 -13.94
N GLY A 467 12.33 5.89 -13.39
CA GLY A 467 11.35 5.97 -12.30
C GLY A 467 9.90 6.11 -12.77
N ALA A 468 9.00 6.47 -11.85
CA ALA A 468 7.56 6.53 -12.12
C ALA A 468 7.19 7.57 -13.20
N THR A 469 6.34 7.17 -14.15
CA THR A 469 5.84 8.01 -15.24
C THR A 469 4.82 9.02 -14.74
N ARG A 470 5.25 10.27 -14.58
CA ARG A 470 4.45 11.34 -13.98
C ARG A 470 4.59 12.66 -14.73
N GLU A 471 3.50 13.40 -14.78
CA GLU A 471 3.46 14.71 -15.41
C GLU A 471 4.42 15.69 -14.74
N ASP A 472 4.47 15.73 -13.40
CA ASP A 472 5.35 16.60 -12.63
C ASP A 472 6.83 16.21 -12.69
N LYS A 473 7.17 15.08 -13.32
CA LYS A 473 8.55 14.71 -13.66
C LYS A 473 8.95 15.11 -15.08
N GLY A 474 8.04 15.72 -15.84
CA GLY A 474 8.30 16.23 -17.18
C GLY A 474 8.19 15.20 -18.29
N TYR A 475 7.56 14.03 -18.07
CA TYR A 475 7.40 13.02 -19.12
C TYR A 475 6.68 13.57 -20.37
N GLY A 476 5.81 14.59 -20.21
CA GLY A 476 5.06 15.23 -21.31
C GLY A 476 5.92 15.89 -22.39
N VAL A 477 7.21 16.15 -22.13
CA VAL A 477 8.13 16.74 -23.12
C VAL A 477 8.74 15.70 -24.08
N LEU A 478 8.67 14.41 -23.75
CA LEU A 478 9.39 13.35 -24.48
C LEU A 478 9.01 13.25 -25.97
N PRO A 479 7.73 13.27 -26.39
CA PRO A 479 7.39 13.13 -27.81
C PRO A 479 8.00 14.23 -28.67
N ASP A 480 7.92 15.48 -28.22
CA ASP A 480 8.43 16.63 -28.95
C ASP A 480 9.96 16.69 -28.92
N LEU A 481 10.58 16.31 -27.79
CA LEU A 481 12.03 16.23 -27.66
C LEU A 481 12.63 15.17 -28.61
N ILE A 482 12.02 14.00 -28.69
CA ILE A 482 12.46 12.93 -29.58
C ILE A 482 12.31 13.37 -31.04
N SER A 483 11.16 13.97 -31.38
CA SER A 483 10.94 14.59 -32.71
C SER A 483 12.05 15.55 -33.09
N LEU A 484 12.37 16.48 -32.18
CA LEU A 484 13.35 17.52 -32.41
C LEU A 484 14.77 16.94 -32.62
N ALA A 485 15.10 15.87 -31.89
CA ALA A 485 16.36 15.17 -32.04
C ALA A 485 16.45 14.44 -33.40
N ASP A 486 15.39 13.75 -33.81
CA ASP A 486 15.32 13.05 -35.10
C ASP A 486 15.41 14.01 -36.28
N ASP A 487 14.62 15.09 -36.25
CA ASP A 487 14.62 16.13 -37.30
C ASP A 487 16.00 16.78 -37.46
N SER A 488 16.78 16.82 -36.37
CA SER A 488 18.14 17.34 -36.35
C SER A 488 19.22 16.29 -36.68
N ASN A 489 18.83 15.04 -36.96
CA ASN A 489 19.74 13.89 -37.09
C ASN A 489 20.73 13.77 -35.91
N PHE A 490 20.28 14.10 -34.70
CA PHE A 490 21.13 14.05 -33.53
C PHE A 490 21.43 12.59 -33.16
N PRO A 491 22.69 12.20 -32.93
CA PRO A 491 23.04 10.80 -32.67
C PRO A 491 22.66 10.40 -31.25
N VAL A 492 21.40 10.05 -31.03
CA VAL A 492 20.85 9.68 -29.72
C VAL A 492 20.15 8.32 -29.76
N GLU A 493 20.26 7.57 -28.66
CA GLU A 493 19.48 6.38 -28.35
C GLU A 493 18.71 6.67 -27.04
N TRP A 494 17.40 6.55 -27.08
CA TRP A 494 16.50 6.81 -25.97
C TRP A 494 16.18 5.53 -25.20
N ARG A 495 16.32 5.56 -23.88
CA ARG A 495 15.98 4.43 -22.99
C ARG A 495 15.05 4.89 -21.88
N LEU A 496 13.77 4.52 -22.01
CA LEU A 496 12.70 5.10 -21.20
C LEU A 496 12.09 4.04 -20.28
N GLN A 497 11.98 4.35 -18.98
CA GLN A 497 11.05 3.64 -18.10
C GLN A 497 9.69 4.34 -18.20
N PHE A 498 8.74 3.72 -18.89
CA PHE A 498 7.50 4.39 -19.29
C PHE A 498 6.27 3.52 -19.07
N ASP A 499 5.35 4.01 -18.23
CA ASP A 499 4.03 3.46 -18.00
C ASP A 499 2.99 4.25 -18.81
N LYS A 500 2.55 3.62 -19.89
CA LYS A 500 1.55 4.16 -20.83
C LYS A 500 0.21 4.44 -20.17
N VAL A 501 -0.19 3.67 -19.16
CA VAL A 501 -1.47 3.85 -18.47
C VAL A 501 -1.43 5.13 -17.65
N GLN A 502 -0.33 5.37 -16.94
CA GLN A 502 -0.12 6.61 -16.20
C GLN A 502 -0.01 7.83 -17.13
N ALA A 503 0.71 7.70 -18.24
CA ALA A 503 0.93 8.78 -19.22
C ALA A 503 -0.38 9.29 -19.86
N ARG A 504 -1.35 8.40 -20.11
CA ARG A 504 -2.68 8.78 -20.62
C ARG A 504 -3.50 9.60 -19.61
N GLY A 505 -3.16 9.52 -18.32
CA GLY A 505 -3.85 10.21 -17.24
C GLY A 505 -3.31 11.60 -16.91
N PHE A 506 -2.33 12.12 -17.66
CA PHE A 506 -1.79 13.46 -17.45
C PHE A 506 -2.85 14.53 -17.70
N ARG A 507 -2.84 15.61 -16.92
CA ARG A 507 -3.91 16.61 -16.90
C ARG A 507 -3.71 17.70 -17.94
N GLU A 508 -2.49 18.21 -18.06
CA GLU A 508 -2.12 19.31 -18.95
C GLU A 508 -1.86 18.78 -20.35
N LYS A 509 -1.12 17.66 -20.45
CA LYS A 509 -0.77 17.04 -21.73
C LYS A 509 -0.87 15.51 -21.67
N PRO A 510 -2.09 14.94 -21.72
CA PRO A 510 -2.28 13.49 -21.83
C PRO A 510 -1.61 12.95 -23.08
N PHE A 511 -0.90 11.83 -22.93
CA PHE A 511 -0.36 11.11 -24.08
C PHE A 511 -1.50 10.52 -24.90
N MET A 512 -1.59 10.92 -26.17
CA MET A 512 -2.51 10.32 -27.12
C MET A 512 -1.96 8.97 -27.59
N GLN A 513 -2.83 8.11 -28.13
CA GLN A 513 -2.38 6.82 -28.67
C GLN A 513 -1.30 7.00 -29.75
N ALA A 514 -1.41 8.04 -30.57
CA ALA A 514 -0.43 8.38 -31.59
C ALA A 514 0.96 8.72 -31.01
N ASP A 515 1.03 9.38 -29.85
CA ASP A 515 2.31 9.68 -29.18
C ASP A 515 2.97 8.40 -28.71
N ILE A 516 2.18 7.50 -28.11
CA ILE A 516 2.65 6.20 -27.64
C ILE A 516 3.13 5.35 -28.82
N ASP A 517 2.32 5.22 -29.87
CA ASP A 517 2.65 4.45 -31.07
C ASP A 517 3.94 4.98 -31.72
N ARG A 518 4.09 6.31 -31.78
CA ARG A 518 5.31 6.94 -32.28
C ARG A 518 6.53 6.54 -31.46
N LEU A 519 6.47 6.63 -30.14
CA LEU A 519 7.59 6.25 -29.27
C LEU A 519 7.93 4.76 -29.39
N GLU A 520 6.95 3.90 -29.65
CA GLU A 520 7.17 2.46 -29.80
C GLU A 520 7.72 2.05 -31.18
N GLN A 521 7.41 2.83 -32.20
CA GLN A 521 7.84 2.56 -33.58
C GLN A 521 9.20 3.18 -33.92
N ASP A 522 9.69 4.11 -33.09
CA ASP A 522 10.97 4.77 -33.28
C ASP A 522 12.14 3.78 -33.05
N PRO A 523 13.01 3.55 -34.05
CA PRO A 523 14.11 2.60 -33.94
C PRO A 523 15.21 3.03 -32.96
N ASN A 524 15.22 4.29 -32.54
CA ASN A 524 16.15 4.83 -31.54
C ASN A 524 15.59 4.79 -30.12
N VAL A 525 14.32 4.40 -29.93
CA VAL A 525 13.66 4.40 -28.63
C VAL A 525 13.47 2.97 -28.11
N THR A 526 13.98 2.71 -26.91
CA THR A 526 13.70 1.50 -26.14
C THR A 526 12.83 1.84 -24.95
N ILE A 527 11.60 1.33 -24.94
CA ILE A 527 10.67 1.48 -23.83
C ILE A 527 10.70 0.25 -22.94
N ARG A 528 10.87 0.47 -21.65
CA ARG A 528 10.65 -0.53 -20.62
C ARG A 528 9.37 -0.21 -19.86
N SER A 529 8.38 -1.08 -20.01
CA SER A 529 7.13 -1.02 -19.28
C SER A 529 7.17 -1.89 -18.00
N GLY A 530 6.42 -1.48 -16.98
CA GLY A 530 6.24 -2.25 -15.75
C GLY A 530 7.37 -2.08 -14.72
N PHE A 531 7.31 -2.94 -13.70
CA PHE A 531 8.25 -2.93 -12.58
C PHE A 531 9.48 -3.78 -12.92
N ALA A 532 10.62 -3.12 -13.11
CA ALA A 532 11.92 -3.79 -13.17
C ALA A 532 12.26 -4.40 -11.81
N THR A 533 12.97 -5.54 -11.80
CA THR A 533 13.72 -5.92 -10.60
C THR A 533 14.78 -4.85 -10.31
N GLN A 534 15.24 -4.78 -9.06
CA GLN A 534 16.25 -3.80 -8.63
C GLN A 534 17.52 -3.86 -9.49
N ASP A 535 18.07 -5.05 -9.70
CA ASP A 535 19.27 -5.25 -10.50
C ASP A 535 19.04 -4.88 -11.98
N GLU A 536 17.90 -5.26 -12.58
CA GLU A 536 17.63 -4.84 -13.95
C GLU A 536 17.40 -3.32 -14.07
N TYR A 537 16.85 -2.67 -13.05
CA TYR A 537 16.70 -1.22 -12.98
C TYR A 537 18.07 -0.54 -12.99
N TYR A 538 18.98 -0.94 -12.10
CA TYR A 538 20.31 -0.35 -12.03
C TYR A 538 21.17 -0.69 -13.25
N ARG A 539 21.06 -1.89 -13.83
CA ARG A 539 21.73 -2.19 -15.11
C ARG A 539 21.25 -1.31 -16.25
N ALA A 540 19.94 -1.03 -16.32
CA ALA A 540 19.39 -0.13 -17.32
C ALA A 540 19.88 1.31 -17.09
N PHE A 541 19.85 1.79 -15.85
CA PHE A 541 20.31 3.12 -15.47
C PHE A 541 21.82 3.30 -15.69
N ALA A 542 22.65 2.34 -15.25
CA ALA A 542 24.10 2.32 -15.49
C ALA A 542 24.46 2.27 -16.98
N GLY A 543 23.52 1.84 -17.82
CA GLY A 543 23.66 1.82 -19.27
C GLY A 543 23.40 3.17 -19.94
N LEU A 544 22.99 4.20 -19.19
CA LEU A 544 22.77 5.56 -19.69
C LEU A 544 24.07 6.36 -19.66
N ASP A 545 24.13 7.33 -20.56
CA ASP A 545 25.15 8.39 -20.57
C ASP A 545 24.64 9.61 -19.84
N VAL A 546 23.39 9.96 -20.15
CA VAL A 546 22.66 11.10 -19.62
C VAL A 546 21.31 10.63 -19.09
N VAL A 547 20.89 11.13 -17.94
CA VAL A 547 19.52 10.97 -17.43
C VAL A 547 18.80 12.30 -17.41
N LEU A 548 17.59 12.31 -17.97
CA LEU A 548 16.72 13.47 -17.98
C LEU A 548 15.92 13.52 -16.69
N LEU A 549 16.07 14.63 -15.96
CA LEU A 549 15.26 14.96 -14.79
C LEU A 549 14.53 16.31 -14.96
N PRO A 550 13.74 16.51 -16.04
CA PRO A 550 13.05 17.76 -16.36
C PRO A 550 11.84 17.99 -15.46
N TYR A 551 12.05 18.01 -14.16
CA TYR A 551 10.98 17.99 -13.18
C TYR A 551 10.37 19.38 -13.02
N SER A 552 9.08 19.44 -12.68
CA SER A 552 8.38 20.72 -12.55
C SER A 552 8.84 21.51 -11.32
N ASP A 553 8.35 22.75 -11.19
CA ASP A 553 8.64 23.67 -10.10
C ASP A 553 8.39 23.09 -8.68
N ARG A 554 7.58 22.04 -8.57
CA ARG A 554 7.41 21.30 -7.31
C ARG A 554 8.74 20.81 -6.74
N TYR A 555 9.71 20.49 -7.59
CA TYR A 555 11.03 20.00 -7.19
C TYR A 555 12.06 21.10 -6.88
N ARG A 556 11.62 22.37 -6.83
CA ARG A 556 12.36 23.44 -6.15
C ARG A 556 12.34 23.31 -4.63
N SER A 557 11.35 22.61 -4.09
CA SER A 557 11.22 22.33 -2.64
C SER A 557 11.10 20.83 -2.34
N SER A 558 11.40 19.98 -3.32
CA SER A 558 11.31 18.52 -3.21
C SER A 558 12.46 17.91 -4.01
N SER A 559 13.04 16.84 -3.49
CA SER A 559 14.16 16.08 -4.05
C SER A 559 13.67 14.83 -4.80
N SER A 560 14.60 14.17 -5.49
CA SER A 560 14.38 12.92 -6.20
C SER A 560 15.52 11.97 -5.90
N GLY A 561 15.24 10.75 -5.40
CA GLY A 561 16.27 9.72 -5.25
C GLY A 561 17.05 9.44 -6.55
N ILE A 562 16.42 9.68 -7.71
CA ILE A 562 17.03 9.48 -9.03
C ILE A 562 18.29 10.35 -9.24
N ILE A 563 18.37 11.56 -8.67
CA ILE A 563 19.58 12.40 -8.80
C ILE A 563 20.78 11.76 -8.10
N ILE A 564 20.54 11.17 -6.93
CA ILE A 564 21.59 10.51 -6.13
C ILE A 564 22.03 9.25 -6.87
N GLU A 565 21.08 8.44 -7.35
CA GLU A 565 21.39 7.25 -8.16
C GLU A 565 22.17 7.60 -9.43
N ALA A 566 21.83 8.70 -10.11
CA ALA A 566 22.54 9.17 -11.28
C ALA A 566 24.00 9.48 -10.95
N ILE A 567 24.24 10.26 -9.90
CA ILE A 567 25.59 10.63 -9.46
C ILE A 567 26.39 9.38 -9.06
N GLU A 568 25.78 8.43 -8.34
CA GLU A 568 26.45 7.17 -7.97
C GLU A 568 26.81 6.29 -9.16
N LEU A 569 26.00 6.32 -10.22
CA LEU A 569 26.24 5.57 -11.44
C LEU A 569 27.17 6.32 -12.41
N ASN A 570 27.65 7.50 -12.04
CA ASN A 570 28.33 8.44 -12.92
C ASN A 570 27.51 8.78 -14.17
N VAL A 571 26.17 8.83 -14.06
CA VAL A 571 25.24 9.20 -15.14
C VAL A 571 24.96 10.69 -15.07
N LEU A 572 25.25 11.41 -16.16
CA LEU A 572 25.12 12.87 -16.20
C LEU A 572 23.65 13.28 -16.09
N PRO A 573 23.25 13.99 -15.02
CA PRO A 573 21.88 14.44 -14.89
C PRO A 573 21.65 15.76 -15.63
N VAL A 574 20.53 15.86 -16.34
CA VAL A 574 19.98 17.12 -16.87
C VAL A 574 18.86 17.58 -15.94
N VAL A 575 19.05 18.69 -15.23
CA VAL A 575 18.16 19.15 -14.16
C VAL A 575 17.74 20.62 -14.37
N PRO A 576 16.54 21.02 -13.93
CA PRO A 576 16.14 22.43 -13.92
C PRO A 576 17.02 23.27 -12.98
N ARG A 577 17.34 24.49 -13.42
CA ARG A 577 18.07 25.47 -12.62
C ARG A 577 17.25 25.92 -11.40
N GLY A 578 17.91 26.03 -10.26
CA GLY A 578 17.31 26.34 -8.96
C GLY A 578 16.41 25.23 -8.42
N SER A 579 16.53 24.00 -8.92
CA SER A 579 15.89 22.82 -8.33
C SER A 579 16.77 22.25 -7.22
N THR A 580 16.17 21.50 -6.29
CA THR A 580 16.95 20.80 -5.25
C THR A 580 17.92 19.77 -5.84
N MET A 581 17.66 19.27 -7.06
CA MET A 581 18.54 18.33 -7.74
C MET A 581 19.83 19.00 -8.21
N GLU A 582 19.74 20.26 -8.67
CA GLU A 582 20.94 21.06 -8.95
C GLU A 582 21.75 21.31 -7.68
N GLU A 583 21.10 21.67 -6.57
CA GLU A 583 21.77 21.86 -5.28
C GLU A 583 22.50 20.60 -4.82
N ILE A 584 21.90 19.41 -5.01
CA ILE A 584 22.53 18.12 -4.69
C ILE A 584 23.75 17.89 -5.57
N ALA A 585 23.64 18.09 -6.89
CA ALA A 585 24.75 17.90 -7.81
C ALA A 585 25.92 18.85 -7.48
N LEU A 586 25.64 20.14 -7.25
CA LEU A 586 26.62 21.14 -6.84
C LEU A 586 27.34 20.75 -5.55
N ALA A 587 26.57 20.36 -4.54
CA ALA A 587 27.14 20.07 -3.24
C ALA A 587 27.92 18.74 -3.22
N ALA A 588 27.62 17.82 -4.14
CA ALA A 588 28.39 16.60 -4.38
C ALA A 588 29.65 16.81 -5.25
N GLY A 589 29.84 18.01 -5.81
CA GLY A 589 30.85 18.24 -6.84
C GLY A 589 30.63 17.39 -8.10
N ALA A 590 29.41 16.93 -8.35
CA ALA A 590 29.09 16.08 -9.47
C ALA A 590 28.86 16.92 -10.74
N PRO A 591 29.31 16.47 -11.93
CA PRO A 591 28.95 17.14 -13.17
C PRO A 591 27.44 17.01 -13.44
N TYR A 592 26.86 18.05 -14.01
CA TYR A 592 25.45 18.10 -14.39
C TYR A 592 25.22 19.13 -15.49
N LEU A 593 24.05 19.08 -16.13
CA LEU A 593 23.58 20.11 -17.06
C LEU A 593 22.35 20.80 -16.48
N SER A 594 22.37 22.14 -16.44
CA SER A 594 21.21 22.93 -16.02
C SER A 594 20.36 23.35 -17.22
N ILE A 595 19.04 23.29 -17.07
CA ILE A 595 18.08 23.87 -18.01
C ILE A 595 17.30 24.99 -17.32
N ASP A 596 17.11 26.11 -18.01
CA ASP A 596 16.34 27.24 -17.48
C ASP A 596 14.83 26.98 -17.48
N GLU A 597 14.37 26.19 -18.46
CA GLU A 597 12.96 25.85 -18.63
C GLU A 597 12.79 24.37 -18.98
N VAL A 598 11.65 23.79 -18.59
CA VAL A 598 11.28 22.41 -18.91
C VAL A 598 10.60 22.39 -20.28
N THR A 599 11.39 22.52 -21.34
CA THR A 599 10.94 22.49 -22.73
C THR A 599 11.80 21.54 -23.58
N PRO A 600 11.26 20.97 -24.67
CA PRO A 600 12.03 20.16 -25.61
C PRO A 600 13.29 20.88 -26.11
N GLU A 601 13.20 22.16 -26.43
CA GLU A 601 14.29 22.96 -26.99
C GLU A 601 15.41 23.19 -25.98
N ALA A 602 15.06 23.52 -24.73
CA ALA A 602 16.04 23.73 -23.67
C ALA A 602 16.78 22.43 -23.32
N ILE A 603 16.05 21.32 -23.23
CA ILE A 603 16.65 19.99 -22.99
C ILE A 603 17.56 19.60 -24.16
N PHE A 604 17.09 19.79 -25.40
CA PHE A 604 17.88 19.47 -26.59
C PHE A 604 19.16 20.31 -26.69
N ALA A 605 19.10 21.60 -26.34
CA ALA A 605 20.28 22.46 -26.28
C ALA A 605 21.30 21.95 -25.24
N ALA A 606 20.84 21.53 -24.06
CA ALA A 606 21.70 20.93 -23.04
C ALA A 606 22.35 19.62 -23.52
N LEU A 607 21.59 18.76 -24.22
CA LEU A 607 22.14 17.51 -24.78
C LEU A 607 23.23 17.77 -25.84
N LYS A 608 23.09 18.81 -26.66
CA LYS A 608 24.15 19.20 -27.60
C LYS A 608 25.42 19.65 -26.88
N GLN A 609 25.29 20.38 -25.77
CA GLN A 609 26.43 20.79 -24.96
C GLN A 609 27.21 19.57 -24.45
N TYR A 610 26.52 18.54 -23.94
CA TYR A 610 27.19 17.29 -23.54
C TYR A 610 27.99 16.65 -24.69
N PHE A 611 27.44 16.60 -25.89
CA PHE A 611 28.13 15.99 -27.03
C PHE A 611 29.44 16.72 -27.39
N ILE A 612 29.52 18.02 -27.11
CA ILE A 612 30.73 18.84 -27.34
C ILE A 612 31.76 18.61 -26.23
N ASP A 613 31.30 18.60 -24.97
CA ASP A 613 32.16 18.65 -23.78
C ASP A 613 32.32 17.27 -23.09
N ALA A 614 32.03 16.17 -23.77
CA ALA A 614 31.88 14.86 -23.14
C ALA A 614 33.13 14.41 -22.35
N GLU A 615 34.33 14.59 -22.91
CA GLU A 615 35.58 14.21 -22.23
C GLU A 615 35.80 15.03 -20.96
N ASP A 616 35.57 16.34 -21.01
CA ASP A 616 35.73 17.24 -19.87
C ASP A 616 34.71 16.89 -18.76
N LEU A 617 33.45 16.67 -19.12
CA LEU A 617 32.40 16.27 -18.18
C LEU A 617 32.66 14.87 -17.60
N LEU A 618 33.28 13.98 -18.36
CA LEU A 618 33.66 12.65 -17.87
C LEU A 618 34.81 12.71 -16.87
N ALA A 619 35.81 13.56 -17.11
CA ALA A 619 36.94 13.77 -16.20
C ALA A 619 36.49 14.36 -14.85
N MET A 620 35.38 15.11 -14.81
CA MET A 620 34.85 15.66 -13.56
C MET A 620 34.34 14.59 -12.58
N TRP A 621 33.95 13.40 -13.05
CA TRP A 621 33.47 12.34 -12.16
C TRP A 621 34.53 11.85 -11.16
N ASP A 622 35.82 11.95 -11.50
CA ASP A 622 36.93 11.56 -10.62
C ASP A 622 37.02 12.42 -9.36
N THR A 623 36.38 13.59 -9.37
CA THR A 623 36.32 14.53 -8.24
C THR A 623 35.00 14.50 -7.48
N SER A 624 34.01 13.74 -7.97
CA SER A 624 32.71 13.66 -7.32
C SER A 624 32.81 12.86 -6.02
N ASP A 625 32.32 13.43 -4.92
CA ASP A 625 32.29 12.76 -3.62
C ASP A 625 30.93 12.94 -2.97
N LEU A 626 30.16 11.86 -2.96
CA LEU A 626 28.89 11.77 -2.24
C LEU A 626 29.06 11.29 -0.79
N SER A 627 30.29 11.09 -0.30
CA SER A 627 30.56 10.64 1.09
C SER A 627 29.95 11.59 2.12
N ALA A 628 30.01 12.90 1.88
CA ALA A 628 29.39 13.92 2.72
C ALA A 628 27.86 13.84 2.75
N PHE A 629 27.26 13.05 1.86
CA PHE A 629 25.83 12.85 1.72
C PHE A 629 25.38 11.50 2.26
N TYR A 630 26.18 10.44 2.34
CA TYR A 630 25.62 9.15 2.83
C TYR A 630 25.09 9.23 4.26
N VAL A 631 23.93 8.59 4.51
CA VAL A 631 23.40 8.37 5.87
C VAL A 631 24.42 7.68 6.76
N GLU A 632 25.31 6.88 6.17
CA GLU A 632 26.33 6.12 6.89
C GLU A 632 27.19 6.99 7.80
N ALA A 633 27.70 8.14 7.36
CA ALA A 633 28.55 8.96 8.21
C ALA A 633 27.76 9.61 9.38
N PRO A 634 26.64 10.33 9.17
CA PRO A 634 25.81 10.84 10.25
C PRO A 634 25.28 9.77 11.20
N MET A 635 24.90 8.60 10.66
CA MET A 635 24.45 7.46 11.44
C MET A 635 25.61 6.84 12.21
N THR A 636 26.78 6.64 11.62
CA THR A 636 28.00 6.18 12.29
C THR A 636 28.34 7.12 13.43
N ASP A 637 28.41 8.42 13.17
CA ASP A 637 28.70 9.44 14.18
C ASP A 637 27.68 9.45 15.31
N PHE A 638 26.39 9.29 14.97
CA PHE A 638 25.33 9.17 15.95
C PHE A 638 25.52 7.91 16.80
N LEU A 639 25.65 6.75 16.17
CA LEU A 639 25.83 5.47 16.86
C LEU A 639 27.11 5.48 17.72
N LYS A 640 28.21 6.11 17.27
CA LYS A 640 29.44 6.30 18.06
C LYS A 640 29.20 7.22 19.26
N ARG A 641 28.56 8.38 19.03
CA ARG A 641 28.23 9.35 20.09
C ARG A 641 27.34 8.76 21.18
N GLU A 642 26.35 7.96 20.78
CA GLU A 642 25.44 7.28 21.70
C GLU A 642 26.07 6.02 22.33
N GLY A 643 27.34 5.74 22.04
CA GLY A 643 28.04 4.55 22.54
C GLY A 643 27.41 3.25 22.06
N LEU A 644 26.63 3.28 20.97
CA LEU A 644 25.99 2.13 20.36
C LEU A 644 26.96 1.30 19.50
N ILE A 645 27.99 1.92 18.95
CA ILE A 645 29.10 1.22 18.28
C ILE A 645 30.44 1.75 18.81
N ALA A 646 31.52 1.00 18.60
CA ALA A 646 32.86 1.43 19.00
C ALA A 646 33.29 2.68 18.21
N SER A 647 34.07 3.56 18.86
CA SER A 647 34.58 4.80 18.24
C SER A 647 35.73 4.58 17.26
N ASP A 648 36.35 3.40 17.28
CA ASP A 648 37.62 3.10 16.60
C ASP A 648 37.46 2.77 15.12
#